data_AF-A0A7K7UJ93-F1
#
_entry.id   AF-A0A7K7UJ93-F1
#
_cell.length_a   1.000
_cell.length_b   1.000
_cell.length_c   1.000
_cell.angle_alpha   90.00
_cell.angle_beta   90.00
_cell.angle_gamma   90.00
#
_symmetry.space_group_name_H-M   'P 1'
#
loop_
_entity.id
_entity.type
_entity.pdbx_description
1 polymer ?
#
loop_
_entity_poly.entity_id
_entity_poly.type
_entity_poly.pdbx_seq_one_letter_code
_entity_poly.pdbx_strand_id
1 'polypeptide(L)'
;RWIKFEEKVEDGGERWSAPYIPALPLHSLFQLRTCLQKGTMLLDLDALSFKEIIDKVLSGQPEEAELQPELRERLAALLLCQPQHQPTKSLLRLLAELSLSPCRGRQSTWPWLLHPGCPAAASLSFQLRNRFKKKVPRGAEAAHVAVGEVEFLEKPFTAFIRLRRGVGLGSLAEVALPSRFLFILLCPQAKVKAYHEVGRAMATLLTDELFQRVARQAEHREDLIRGMEVFLDELIVLPPGKWDPSARIPPPSSLLSPHRRTAMHPPDRQAHGNGDMAAAGDRAGLGHPRSRQELERTGRLFGGLLRDIRRKAPWYGSDFSDALHPQCLSAVLYIYLATVTNAITFGGMLGDATANMQGVLESFLGTAFAGSIFCLFSGQPLTILSSTGPVLVFERLLFSFSQDHSLDYLEFRLWIGLWVAFFGVVLVATEASHLVRYFTRFTEEGFCALISLIFIYDSLKKMLSLADTFPINWQYRLENVTSYSCVCNLRRLLNPILTCLTTSAPSFTPLPAICPSVLPSAALAGLSKTQCLGEGGHLLGTSCQYVPDVTLLSFLLFGGTFLSCTALKRFRSSCYFPAMVRKLVSDFAIILAILASCAVDATLGLETPKLLVPSELKPTNPARGWIVLPFGANPWWVCLVSAVPAILVTILIFMDQQITAVILNRREYKLQKGAGFHLDLLCVSLLMVVTSATGLPWYVSATVISLAHMESLRKESTTSAPGEHPEFLGIREQRLTGLTVFILMGVSVFMAPVLKHIPMPVLYGVFLHMGVAALNSIQLTDRVRLLLMPAKHQPNLAYLRHVPLRRVHLFTVIQLLCLALLWVLKSTMAAIIFPVMV
;
A
#
# COMPACT_ATOMS: atom_id res chain seq x y z
N ARG A 1 25.59 13.97 -18.83
CA ARG A 1 24.35 14.77 -18.71
C ARG A 1 24.07 15.02 -17.22
N TRP A 2 23.48 16.17 -16.89
CA TRP A 2 23.19 16.57 -15.51
C TRP A 2 21.74 17.07 -15.41
N ILE A 3 20.97 16.54 -14.46
CA ILE A 3 19.63 17.05 -14.12
C ILE A 3 19.61 17.44 -12.64
N LYS A 4 19.94 16.47 -11.78
CA LYS A 4 20.22 16.62 -10.34
C LYS A 4 21.48 15.84 -9.97
N PHE A 5 21.66 14.69 -10.59
CA PHE A 5 22.82 13.82 -10.48
C PHE A 5 23.49 13.67 -11.85
N GLU A 6 24.72 13.17 -11.85
CA GLU A 6 25.51 12.95 -13.05
C GLU A 6 25.16 11.60 -13.69
N GLU A 7 25.01 11.59 -15.01
CA GLU A 7 24.90 10.38 -15.83
C GLU A 7 25.90 10.44 -16.99
N LYS A 8 26.67 9.37 -17.18
CA LYS A 8 27.71 9.24 -18.19
C LYS A 8 27.32 8.15 -19.21
N VAL A 9 27.72 8.31 -20.47
CA VAL A 9 27.59 7.26 -21.48
C VAL A 9 28.63 6.17 -21.20
N GLU A 10 28.21 4.91 -21.16
CA GLU A 10 29.11 3.76 -20.92
C GLU A 10 29.97 3.45 -22.14
N ASP A 11 31.15 2.88 -21.91
CA ASP A 11 32.13 2.55 -22.95
C ASP A 11 31.49 1.54 -23.93
N GLY A 12 31.28 1.98 -25.18
CA GLY A 12 30.46 1.28 -26.18
C GLY A 12 29.25 2.08 -26.69
N GLY A 13 28.92 3.22 -26.09
CA GLY A 13 27.99 4.23 -26.66
C GLY A 13 26.50 3.88 -26.64
N GLU A 14 26.13 2.65 -26.26
CA GLU A 14 24.75 2.16 -26.36
C GLU A 14 23.87 2.44 -25.12
N ARG A 15 24.46 2.86 -23.99
CA ARG A 15 23.74 2.96 -22.70
C ARG A 15 24.22 4.14 -21.84
N TRP A 16 23.25 4.85 -21.26
CA TRP A 16 23.49 5.79 -20.15
C TRP A 16 23.64 5.04 -18.83
N SER A 17 24.61 5.45 -18.02
CA SER A 17 24.81 4.92 -16.67
C SER A 17 23.59 5.16 -15.78
N ALA A 18 23.51 4.39 -14.70
CA ALA A 18 22.69 4.81 -13.57
C ALA A 18 23.17 6.19 -13.06
N PRO A 19 22.27 7.04 -12.57
CA PRO A 19 22.60 8.33 -11.99
C PRO A 19 23.39 8.17 -10.70
N TYR A 20 24.43 8.99 -10.53
CA TYR A 20 25.33 8.94 -9.38
C TYR A 20 25.74 10.35 -8.91
N ILE A 21 26.21 10.45 -7.68
CA ILE A 21 26.71 11.71 -7.11
C ILE A 21 28.03 12.07 -7.83
N PRO A 22 28.16 13.29 -8.39
CA PRO A 22 29.37 13.69 -9.10
C PRO A 22 30.57 13.73 -8.14
N ALA A 23 31.56 12.88 -8.39
CA ALA A 23 32.87 12.97 -7.74
C ALA A 23 33.78 13.84 -8.61
N LEU A 24 34.20 14.97 -8.06
CA LEU A 24 35.04 15.96 -8.74
C LEU A 24 36.35 16.16 -7.98
N PRO A 25 37.50 16.30 -8.67
CA PRO A 25 38.74 16.68 -8.03
C PRO A 25 38.67 18.15 -7.59
N LEU A 26 39.09 18.46 -6.36
CA LEU A 26 39.15 19.83 -5.84
C LEU A 26 39.93 20.78 -6.78
N HIS A 27 40.96 20.25 -7.44
CA HIS A 27 41.76 21.00 -8.40
C HIS A 27 40.97 21.54 -9.59
N SER A 28 39.94 20.82 -10.08
CA SER A 28 39.14 21.29 -11.22
C SER A 28 38.26 22.48 -10.84
N LEU A 29 37.82 22.58 -9.59
CA LEU A 29 37.08 23.74 -9.08
C LEU A 29 37.97 24.99 -8.97
N PHE A 30 39.22 24.85 -8.56
CA PHE A 30 40.17 25.98 -8.56
C PHE A 30 40.57 26.41 -9.98
N GLN A 31 40.70 25.45 -10.91
CA GLN A 31 40.88 25.78 -12.32
C GLN A 31 39.65 26.51 -12.87
N LEU A 32 38.43 26.04 -12.55
CA LEU A 32 37.18 26.71 -12.93
C LEU A 32 37.13 28.15 -12.39
N ARG A 33 37.55 28.39 -11.15
CA ARG A 33 37.70 29.74 -10.59
C ARG A 33 38.57 30.62 -11.46
N THR A 34 39.72 30.09 -11.85
CA THR A 34 40.69 30.81 -12.68
C THR A 34 40.11 31.11 -14.07
N CYS A 35 39.35 30.16 -14.64
CA CYS A 35 38.62 30.34 -15.91
C CYS A 35 37.54 31.43 -15.81
N LEU A 36 36.77 31.49 -14.72
CA LEU A 36 35.76 32.54 -14.52
C LEU A 36 36.38 33.91 -14.23
N GLN A 37 37.57 33.95 -13.63
CA GLN A 37 38.30 35.19 -13.35
C GLN A 37 38.91 35.81 -14.62
N LYS A 38 39.57 35.00 -15.45
CA LYS A 38 40.33 35.44 -16.63
C LYS A 38 39.55 35.32 -17.94
N GLY A 39 38.51 34.51 -17.98
CA GLY A 39 37.74 34.23 -19.18
C GLY A 39 36.79 35.35 -19.59
N THR A 40 36.32 35.26 -20.83
CA THR A 40 35.34 36.19 -21.40
C THR A 40 33.96 35.93 -20.77
N MET A 41 33.31 36.97 -20.28
CA MET A 41 32.00 36.85 -19.65
C MET A 41 31.00 37.80 -20.29
N LEU A 42 29.93 37.24 -20.83
CA LEU A 42 28.83 37.96 -21.46
C LEU A 42 27.54 37.67 -20.68
N LEU A 43 27.13 38.64 -19.87
CA LEU A 43 25.89 38.58 -19.10
C LEU A 43 24.77 39.31 -19.86
N ASP A 44 23.59 38.69 -19.89
CA ASP A 44 22.39 39.19 -20.58
C ASP A 44 22.56 39.47 -22.07
N LEU A 45 23.20 38.53 -22.77
CA LEU A 45 23.32 38.57 -24.21
C LEU A 45 21.93 38.40 -24.88
N ASP A 46 21.55 39.39 -25.68
CA ASP A 46 20.40 39.32 -26.58
C ASP A 46 20.84 38.68 -27.91
N ALA A 47 20.59 37.37 -28.07
CA ALA A 47 20.87 36.63 -29.31
C ALA A 47 19.83 35.52 -29.52
N LEU A 48 19.40 35.29 -30.76
CA LEU A 48 18.33 34.34 -31.11
C LEU A 48 18.85 33.04 -31.73
N SER A 49 20.09 33.03 -32.21
CA SER A 49 20.72 31.88 -32.86
C SER A 49 22.07 31.55 -32.25
N PHE A 50 22.44 30.27 -32.26
CA PHE A 50 23.76 29.83 -31.79
C PHE A 50 24.91 30.50 -32.57
N LYS A 51 24.70 30.75 -33.88
CA LYS A 51 25.67 31.47 -34.70
C LYS A 51 25.89 32.90 -34.21
N GLU A 52 24.80 33.62 -33.93
CA GLU A 52 24.87 34.98 -33.41
C GLU A 52 25.55 35.05 -32.03
N ILE A 53 25.35 34.02 -31.19
CA ILE A 53 26.04 33.90 -29.91
C ILE A 53 27.55 33.78 -30.13
N ILE A 54 27.99 32.88 -31.01
CA ILE A 54 29.42 32.67 -31.30
C ILE A 54 30.04 33.94 -31.89
N ASP A 55 29.38 34.58 -32.85
CA ASP A 55 29.87 35.81 -33.48
C ASP A 55 30.10 36.93 -32.46
N LYS A 56 29.15 37.11 -31.51
CA LYS A 56 29.26 38.08 -30.41
C LYS A 56 30.32 37.73 -29.37
N VAL A 57 30.51 36.44 -29.08
CA VAL A 57 31.56 35.95 -28.17
C VAL A 57 32.96 36.21 -28.74
N LEU A 58 33.11 36.01 -30.04
CA LEU A 58 34.38 36.25 -30.73
C LEU A 58 34.65 37.74 -30.94
N SER A 59 33.61 38.60 -31.03
CA SER A 59 33.77 40.06 -31.14
C SER A 59 33.97 40.76 -29.81
N GLY A 60 33.44 40.20 -28.71
CA GLY A 60 33.45 40.81 -27.38
C GLY A 60 34.71 40.50 -26.54
N GLN A 61 35.80 40.06 -27.16
CA GLN A 61 37.08 39.87 -26.47
C GLN A 61 37.69 41.24 -26.11
N PRO A 62 38.29 41.39 -24.91
CA PRO A 62 39.01 42.61 -24.55
C PRO A 62 40.24 42.83 -25.44
N GLU A 63 40.61 44.09 -25.70
CA GLU A 63 41.71 44.47 -26.63
C GLU A 63 43.07 43.83 -26.26
N GLU A 64 43.33 43.52 -24.98
CA GLU A 64 44.55 42.84 -24.51
C GLU A 64 44.61 41.32 -24.84
N ALA A 65 43.50 40.74 -25.31
CA ALA A 65 43.35 39.32 -25.61
C ALA A 65 42.85 39.06 -27.04
N GLU A 66 43.07 40.01 -27.97
CA GLU A 66 42.69 39.83 -29.37
C GLU A 66 43.38 38.60 -29.97
N LEU A 67 42.58 37.61 -30.37
CA LEU A 67 43.05 36.51 -31.19
C LEU A 67 43.32 37.02 -32.61
N GLN A 68 44.38 36.51 -33.24
CA GLN A 68 44.64 36.75 -34.65
C GLN A 68 43.38 36.45 -35.49
N PRO A 69 43.08 37.27 -36.52
CA PRO A 69 41.85 37.13 -37.32
C PRO A 69 41.71 35.73 -37.95
N GLU A 70 42.81 35.11 -38.35
CA GLU A 70 42.84 33.73 -38.87
C GLU A 70 42.41 32.69 -37.83
N LEU A 71 42.81 32.86 -36.56
CA LEU A 71 42.41 31.97 -35.47
C LEU A 71 40.93 32.12 -35.14
N ARG A 72 40.39 33.34 -35.27
CA ARG A 72 38.98 33.63 -35.03
C ARG A 72 38.07 32.94 -36.05
N GLU A 73 38.43 32.95 -37.33
CA GLU A 73 37.68 32.23 -38.38
C GLU A 73 37.73 30.71 -38.17
N ARG A 74 38.89 30.16 -37.81
CA ARG A 74 39.04 28.73 -37.48
C ARG A 74 38.20 28.34 -36.26
N LEU A 75 38.15 29.18 -35.23
CA LEU A 75 37.32 28.95 -34.05
C LEU A 75 35.83 29.04 -34.35
N ALA A 76 35.41 30.02 -35.15
CA ALA A 76 34.02 30.13 -35.60
C ALA A 76 33.59 28.89 -36.38
N ALA A 77 34.43 28.41 -37.30
CA ALA A 77 34.18 27.19 -38.07
C ALA A 77 34.05 25.96 -37.17
N LEU A 78 34.92 25.80 -36.17
CA LEU A 78 34.86 24.69 -35.21
C LEU A 78 33.61 24.73 -34.32
N LEU A 79 33.29 25.90 -33.76
CA LEU A 79 32.15 26.02 -32.85
C LEU A 79 30.80 25.88 -33.57
N LEU A 80 30.72 26.22 -34.86
CA LEU A 80 29.52 26.05 -35.68
C LEU A 80 29.31 24.61 -36.18
N CYS A 81 30.26 23.69 -35.97
CA CYS A 81 30.06 22.29 -36.29
C CYS A 81 28.85 21.73 -35.53
N GLN A 82 28.01 20.97 -36.22
CA GLN A 82 26.85 20.36 -35.59
C GLN A 82 27.30 19.27 -34.61
N PRO A 83 26.88 19.33 -33.33
CA PRO A 83 27.20 18.29 -32.37
C PRO A 83 26.49 16.99 -32.78
N GLN A 84 27.27 15.92 -32.95
CA GLN A 84 26.73 14.58 -33.11
C GLN A 84 26.41 14.00 -31.73
N HIS A 85 25.13 13.93 -31.38
CA HIS A 85 24.68 13.13 -30.25
C HIS A 85 24.75 11.67 -30.66
N GLN A 86 25.53 10.84 -29.96
CA GLN A 86 25.53 9.40 -30.21
C GLN A 86 24.10 8.86 -30.05
N PRO A 87 23.45 8.38 -31.13
CA PRO A 87 22.09 7.88 -31.04
C PRO A 87 22.12 6.60 -30.21
N THR A 88 21.51 6.67 -29.05
CA THR A 88 21.42 5.55 -28.11
C THR A 88 20.43 4.53 -28.70
N LYS A 89 20.93 3.52 -29.43
CA LYS A 89 20.39 2.15 -29.72
C LYS A 89 20.58 1.71 -31.18
N SER A 90 20.95 0.44 -31.38
CA SER A 90 20.86 -0.26 -32.67
C SER A 90 19.39 -0.47 -33.10
N LEU A 91 19.11 -0.30 -34.39
CA LEU A 91 17.76 -0.38 -34.98
C LEU A 91 17.04 -1.72 -34.68
N LEU A 92 17.81 -2.81 -34.60
CA LEU A 92 17.32 -4.18 -34.34
C LEU A 92 16.74 -4.37 -32.94
N ARG A 93 17.37 -3.81 -31.91
CA ARG A 93 16.91 -3.91 -30.52
C ARG A 93 15.66 -3.05 -30.28
N LEU A 94 15.49 -2.04 -31.11
CA LEU A 94 14.41 -1.07 -31.07
C LEU A 94 13.12 -1.60 -31.74
N LEU A 95 13.26 -2.45 -32.77
CA LEU A 95 12.16 -3.25 -33.34
C LEU A 95 11.63 -4.31 -32.36
N ALA A 96 12.52 -4.94 -31.57
CA ALA A 96 12.15 -5.94 -30.58
C ALA A 96 11.39 -5.37 -29.36
N GLU A 97 11.63 -4.10 -29.00
CA GLU A 97 10.86 -3.43 -27.93
C GLU A 97 9.48 -2.93 -28.38
N LEU A 98 9.29 -2.68 -29.70
CA LEU A 98 8.02 -2.22 -30.26
C LEU A 98 7.04 -3.37 -30.56
N SER A 99 7.54 -4.58 -30.83
CA SER A 99 6.69 -5.77 -31.03
C SER A 99 6.00 -6.28 -29.76
N LEU A 100 6.39 -5.79 -28.57
CA LEU A 100 5.86 -6.20 -27.27
C LEU A 100 4.78 -5.26 -26.68
N SER A 101 4.37 -4.20 -27.39
CA SER A 101 3.24 -3.35 -26.97
C SER A 101 2.00 -3.59 -27.84
N PRO A 102 0.87 -4.09 -27.29
CA PRO A 102 -0.35 -4.20 -28.07
C PRO A 102 -0.99 -2.81 -28.21
N CYS A 103 -0.89 -2.22 -29.40
CA CYS A 103 -1.70 -1.06 -29.78
C CYS A 103 -3.17 -1.49 -29.86
N ARG A 104 -3.91 -1.33 -28.76
CA ARG A 104 -5.38 -1.42 -28.76
C ARG A 104 -5.94 -0.02 -28.95
N GLY A 105 -6.35 0.31 -30.17
CA GLY A 105 -6.94 1.61 -30.51
C GLY A 105 -7.61 1.60 -31.88
N ARG A 106 -8.90 1.22 -31.87
CA ARG A 106 -10.00 1.51 -32.81
C ARG A 106 -9.68 1.70 -34.30
N GLN A 107 -10.29 0.80 -35.09
CA GLN A 107 -10.61 0.98 -36.50
C GLN A 107 -11.27 2.35 -36.77
N SER A 108 -10.64 3.16 -37.61
CA SER A 108 -11.36 3.90 -38.64
C SER A 108 -10.53 3.87 -39.92
N THR A 109 -11.10 3.20 -40.91
CA THR A 109 -10.88 3.29 -42.37
C THR A 109 -10.29 4.62 -42.82
N TRP A 110 -9.22 4.62 -43.62
CA TRP A 110 -9.14 5.05 -45.03
C TRP A 110 -7.72 4.73 -45.58
N PRO A 111 -7.58 4.29 -46.85
CA PRO A 111 -6.32 3.78 -47.41
C PRO A 111 -5.60 4.82 -48.27
N TRP A 112 -4.27 4.97 -48.11
CA TRP A 112 -3.43 5.56 -49.15
C TRP A 112 -2.09 4.83 -49.29
N LEU A 113 -1.75 4.68 -50.57
CA LEU A 113 -0.70 3.87 -51.18
C LEU A 113 0.70 4.46 -51.01
N LEU A 114 1.66 3.58 -51.32
CA LEU A 114 3.08 3.78 -51.53
C LEU A 114 3.51 5.23 -51.88
N HIS A 115 4.29 5.84 -50.99
CA HIS A 115 5.31 6.83 -51.37
C HIS A 115 6.66 6.40 -50.78
N PRO A 116 7.71 6.19 -51.60
CA PRO A 116 9.06 5.94 -51.12
C PRO A 116 9.68 7.28 -50.73
N GLY A 117 9.59 7.64 -49.44
CA GLY A 117 10.11 8.92 -48.96
C GLY A 117 9.64 9.27 -47.56
N CYS A 118 9.93 8.44 -46.57
CA CYS A 118 9.72 8.78 -45.16
C CYS A 118 10.92 8.32 -44.33
N PRO A 119 11.69 9.22 -43.69
CA PRO A 119 12.75 8.83 -42.79
C PRO A 119 12.12 8.32 -41.49
N ALA A 120 11.90 7.01 -41.39
CA ALA A 120 11.39 6.34 -40.19
C ALA A 120 12.23 6.63 -38.93
N ALA A 121 13.50 7.02 -39.10
CA ALA A 121 14.39 7.46 -38.00
C ALA A 121 13.95 8.79 -37.33
N ALA A 122 13.27 9.68 -38.07
CA ALA A 122 12.83 10.98 -37.54
C ALA A 122 11.60 10.88 -36.62
N SER A 123 10.67 9.94 -36.88
CA SER A 123 9.50 9.74 -36.03
C SER A 123 9.83 9.07 -34.69
N LEU A 124 10.88 8.23 -34.69
CA LEU A 124 11.28 7.42 -33.54
C LEU A 124 12.16 8.17 -32.54
N SER A 125 13.11 8.98 -33.05
CA SER A 125 13.83 9.97 -32.24
C SER A 125 12.86 10.94 -31.56
N PHE A 126 11.82 11.38 -32.27
CA PHE A 126 10.75 12.22 -31.70
C PHE A 126 9.96 11.53 -30.57
N GLN A 127 9.67 10.23 -30.69
CA GLN A 127 9.02 9.44 -29.63
C GLN A 127 9.90 9.24 -28.38
N LEU A 128 11.20 8.98 -28.55
CA LEU A 128 12.17 8.90 -27.45
C LEU A 128 12.35 10.26 -26.76
N ARG A 129 12.45 11.35 -27.54
CA ARG A 129 12.52 12.73 -27.06
C ARG A 129 11.29 13.08 -26.22
N ASN A 130 10.11 12.60 -26.60
CA ASN A 130 8.87 12.77 -25.83
C ASN A 130 8.83 11.94 -24.53
N ARG A 131 9.45 10.76 -24.47
CA ARG A 131 9.53 9.97 -23.22
C ARG A 131 10.47 10.62 -22.21
N PHE A 132 11.62 11.14 -22.63
CA PHE A 132 12.53 11.84 -21.73
C PHE A 132 11.96 13.19 -21.29
N LYS A 133 11.30 13.94 -22.19
CA LYS A 133 10.60 15.19 -21.84
C LYS A 133 9.57 15.02 -20.71
N LYS A 134 8.94 13.84 -20.58
CA LYS A 134 8.02 13.54 -19.47
C LYS A 134 8.73 13.39 -18.11
N LYS A 135 10.04 13.10 -18.09
CA LYS A 135 10.85 12.97 -16.86
C LYS A 135 11.45 14.29 -16.40
N VAL A 136 11.47 15.31 -17.26
CA VAL A 136 12.00 16.64 -16.96
C VAL A 136 10.91 17.50 -16.30
N PRO A 137 11.20 18.26 -15.23
CA PRO A 137 10.25 19.18 -14.62
C PRO A 137 9.70 20.20 -15.63
N ARG A 138 8.45 20.63 -15.43
CA ARG A 138 7.84 21.69 -16.24
C ARG A 138 8.56 23.01 -15.97
N GLY A 139 8.91 23.74 -17.03
CA GLY A 139 9.65 25.01 -16.92
C GLY A 139 11.17 24.85 -16.79
N ALA A 140 11.72 23.64 -17.00
CA ALA A 140 13.16 23.45 -17.00
C ALA A 140 13.84 24.18 -18.18
N GLU A 141 14.99 24.77 -17.89
CA GLU A 141 15.89 25.42 -18.86
C GLU A 141 17.12 24.53 -19.10
N ALA A 142 17.73 24.63 -20.28
CA ALA A 142 18.98 23.95 -20.60
C ALA A 142 20.18 24.86 -20.31
N ALA A 143 21.23 24.25 -19.76
CA ALA A 143 22.56 24.80 -19.69
C ALA A 143 23.51 23.94 -20.52
N HIS A 144 24.34 24.57 -21.35
CA HIS A 144 25.26 23.89 -22.24
C HIS A 144 26.69 24.09 -21.77
N VAL A 145 27.44 22.99 -21.64
CA VAL A 145 28.85 23.01 -21.24
C VAL A 145 29.63 22.30 -22.35
N ALA A 146 30.32 23.09 -23.17
CA ALA A 146 31.15 22.59 -24.26
C ALA A 146 32.61 22.64 -23.85
N VAL A 147 33.27 21.49 -23.81
CA VAL A 147 34.71 21.37 -23.58
C VAL A 147 35.34 20.69 -24.77
N GLY A 148 36.40 21.27 -25.32
CA GLY A 148 37.06 20.76 -26.52
C GLY A 148 38.57 20.93 -26.50
N GLU A 149 39.23 20.11 -27.29
CA GLU A 149 40.68 20.10 -27.52
C GLU A 149 40.98 20.66 -28.90
N VAL A 150 41.98 21.54 -28.97
CA VAL A 150 42.35 22.22 -30.21
C VAL A 150 43.87 22.36 -30.28
N GLU A 151 44.47 21.93 -31.39
CA GLU A 151 45.93 21.93 -31.58
C GLU A 151 46.53 23.33 -31.76
N PHE A 152 45.76 24.27 -32.32
CA PHE A 152 46.26 25.60 -32.69
C PHE A 152 46.18 26.65 -31.57
N LEU A 153 45.61 26.32 -30.40
CA LEU A 153 45.49 27.25 -29.27
C LEU A 153 46.68 27.09 -28.32
N GLU A 154 47.46 28.16 -28.12
CA GLU A 154 48.53 28.19 -27.10
C GLU A 154 47.98 28.45 -25.68
N LYS A 155 46.92 29.26 -25.58
CA LYS A 155 46.24 29.61 -24.34
C LYS A 155 44.81 29.05 -24.34
N PRO A 156 44.26 28.63 -23.18
CA PRO A 156 42.89 28.14 -23.12
C PRO A 156 41.90 29.27 -23.39
N PHE A 157 40.96 29.03 -24.29
CA PHE A 157 39.86 29.94 -24.58
C PHE A 157 38.67 29.59 -23.68
N THR A 158 38.17 30.57 -22.93
CA THR A 158 37.05 30.39 -21.98
C THR A 158 36.01 31.47 -22.18
N ALA A 159 34.75 31.06 -22.30
CA ALA A 159 33.61 31.97 -22.41
C ALA A 159 32.44 31.47 -21.54
N PHE A 160 31.95 32.33 -20.64
CA PHE A 160 30.71 32.12 -19.92
C PHE A 160 29.65 33.10 -20.41
N ILE A 161 28.49 32.58 -20.81
CA ILE A 161 27.44 33.33 -21.49
C ILE A 161 26.11 33.09 -20.78
N ARG A 162 25.46 34.17 -20.37
CA ARG A 162 24.07 34.18 -19.92
C ARG A 162 23.21 34.88 -20.96
N LEU A 163 22.22 34.20 -21.50
CA LEU A 163 21.25 34.80 -22.42
C LEU A 163 20.19 35.57 -21.64
N ARG A 164 19.70 36.69 -22.19
CA ARG A 164 18.66 37.52 -21.53
C ARG A 164 17.30 36.84 -21.46
N ARG A 165 16.96 35.99 -22.43
CA ARG A 165 15.76 35.15 -22.48
C ARG A 165 16.15 33.71 -22.83
N GLY A 166 15.33 32.74 -22.43
CA GLY A 166 15.56 31.33 -22.78
C GLY A 166 15.32 31.09 -24.27
N VAL A 167 16.34 30.65 -25.00
CA VAL A 167 16.29 30.49 -26.47
C VAL A 167 16.44 29.02 -26.85
N GLY A 168 15.60 28.53 -27.77
CA GLY A 168 15.66 27.15 -28.23
C GLY A 168 16.82 26.92 -29.19
N LEU A 169 18.00 26.57 -28.68
CA LEU A 169 19.21 26.32 -29.47
C LEU A 169 19.24 24.96 -30.21
N GLY A 170 18.06 24.45 -30.60
CA GLY A 170 17.90 23.30 -31.49
C GLY A 170 18.70 22.06 -31.09
N SER A 171 19.67 21.69 -31.91
CA SER A 171 20.45 20.44 -31.86
C SER A 171 21.50 20.38 -30.75
N LEU A 172 21.68 21.41 -29.92
CA LEU A 172 22.67 21.38 -28.84
C LEU A 172 22.27 20.47 -27.67
N ALA A 173 20.98 20.28 -27.42
CA ALA A 173 20.46 19.36 -26.41
C ALA A 173 19.69 18.19 -27.05
N GLU A 174 19.74 17.02 -26.39
CA GLU A 174 18.96 15.84 -26.77
C GLU A 174 17.44 16.13 -26.78
N VAL A 175 16.98 17.02 -25.90
CA VAL A 175 15.60 17.50 -25.84
C VAL A 175 15.54 19.00 -26.07
N ALA A 176 14.60 19.43 -26.91
CA ALA A 176 14.34 20.84 -27.15
C ALA A 176 13.81 21.53 -25.88
N LEU A 177 14.74 22.14 -25.14
CA LEU A 177 14.51 22.99 -23.97
C LEU A 177 15.05 24.40 -24.25
N PRO A 178 14.42 25.45 -23.70
CA PRO A 178 14.95 26.79 -23.80
C PRO A 178 16.30 26.85 -23.07
N SER A 179 17.34 27.31 -23.75
CA SER A 179 18.70 27.38 -23.25
C SER A 179 18.94 28.75 -22.61
N ARG A 180 19.52 28.77 -21.40
CA ARG A 180 19.76 30.01 -20.64
C ARG A 180 21.25 30.30 -20.44
N PHE A 181 22.03 29.26 -20.17
CA PHE A 181 23.46 29.36 -19.87
C PHE A 181 24.28 28.56 -20.88
N LEU A 182 25.42 29.11 -21.30
CA LEU A 182 26.37 28.46 -22.18
C LEU A 182 27.78 28.70 -21.64
N PHE A 183 28.55 27.63 -21.47
CA PHE A 183 29.96 27.67 -21.08
C PHE A 183 30.79 26.95 -22.13
N ILE A 184 31.79 27.63 -22.67
CA ILE A 184 32.70 27.10 -23.69
C ILE A 184 34.12 27.15 -23.13
N LEU A 185 34.82 26.01 -23.16
CA LEU A 185 36.22 25.88 -22.77
C LEU A 185 36.96 25.10 -23.87
N LEU A 186 37.87 25.76 -24.58
CA LEU A 186 38.74 25.14 -25.57
C LEU A 186 40.18 25.18 -25.07
N CYS A 187 40.90 24.06 -25.18
CA CYS A 187 42.21 23.90 -24.56
C CYS A 187 43.25 23.25 -25.48
N PRO A 188 44.56 23.50 -25.23
CA PRO A 188 45.65 22.79 -25.90
C PRO A 188 45.76 21.32 -25.47
N GLN A 189 46.32 20.46 -26.33
CA GLN A 189 46.36 18.99 -26.15
C GLN A 189 47.03 18.48 -24.86
N ALA A 190 47.94 19.24 -24.24
CA ALA A 190 48.76 18.72 -23.14
C ALA A 190 48.00 18.35 -21.84
N LYS A 191 46.74 18.80 -21.65
CA LYS A 191 46.03 18.70 -20.34
C LYS A 191 44.56 18.26 -20.45
N VAL A 192 44.21 17.43 -21.45
CA VAL A 192 42.81 17.06 -21.80
C VAL A 192 41.97 16.60 -20.60
N LYS A 193 42.48 15.65 -19.81
CA LYS A 193 41.74 15.06 -18.69
C LYS A 193 41.39 16.11 -17.62
N ALA A 194 42.28 17.06 -17.36
CA ALA A 194 42.05 18.10 -16.35
C ALA A 194 40.92 19.04 -16.77
N TYR A 195 40.86 19.45 -18.04
CA TYR A 195 39.85 20.40 -18.52
C TYR A 195 38.47 19.75 -18.69
N HIS A 196 38.41 18.45 -19.00
CA HIS A 196 37.13 17.73 -18.96
C HIS A 196 36.54 17.74 -17.54
N GLU A 197 37.37 17.60 -16.50
CA GLU A 197 36.96 17.73 -15.10
C GLU A 197 36.51 19.15 -14.73
N VAL A 198 37.07 20.19 -15.37
CA VAL A 198 36.59 21.58 -15.23
C VAL A 198 35.19 21.73 -15.82
N GLY A 199 34.93 21.13 -16.99
CA GLY A 199 33.59 21.08 -17.56
C GLY A 199 32.58 20.37 -16.66
N ARG A 200 32.95 19.19 -16.11
CA ARG A 200 32.12 18.46 -15.14
C ARG A 200 31.85 19.29 -13.87
N ALA A 201 32.84 20.04 -13.40
CA ALA A 201 32.70 20.95 -12.27
C ALA A 201 31.71 22.08 -12.58
N MET A 202 31.82 22.70 -13.75
CA MET A 202 30.88 23.75 -14.17
C MET A 202 29.45 23.22 -14.34
N ALA A 203 29.28 22.02 -14.91
CA ALA A 203 27.97 21.39 -15.03
C ALA A 203 27.34 21.10 -13.65
N THR A 204 28.14 20.65 -12.68
CA THR A 204 27.68 20.37 -11.31
C THR A 204 27.28 21.66 -10.58
N LEU A 205 28.08 22.71 -10.73
CA LEU A 205 27.80 24.02 -10.17
C LEU A 205 26.52 24.64 -10.77
N LEU A 206 26.30 24.49 -12.08
CA LEU A 206 25.06 24.92 -12.74
C LEU A 206 23.83 24.08 -12.37
N THR A 207 23.98 22.88 -11.81
CA THR A 207 22.84 22.13 -11.26
C THR A 207 22.42 22.55 -9.86
N ASP A 208 23.26 23.29 -9.13
CA ASP A 208 22.93 23.74 -7.79
C ASP A 208 21.89 24.89 -7.80
N GLU A 209 20.88 24.81 -6.94
CA GLU A 209 19.79 25.78 -6.88
C GLU A 209 20.22 27.15 -6.32
N LEU A 210 21.24 27.20 -5.46
CA LEU A 210 21.76 28.45 -4.91
C LEU A 210 22.60 29.15 -5.97
N PHE A 211 23.53 28.42 -6.60
CA PHE A 211 24.34 28.96 -7.68
C PHE A 211 23.49 29.42 -8.87
N GLN A 212 22.45 28.66 -9.27
CA GLN A 212 21.52 29.10 -10.32
C GLN A 212 20.83 30.42 -9.99
N ARG A 213 20.45 30.65 -8.72
CA ARG A 213 19.86 31.92 -8.28
C ARG A 213 20.86 33.07 -8.40
N VAL A 214 22.08 32.86 -7.93
CA VAL A 214 23.18 33.83 -8.05
C VAL A 214 23.48 34.10 -9.53
N ALA A 215 23.62 33.08 -10.37
CA ALA A 215 23.93 33.21 -11.79
C ALA A 215 22.83 33.93 -12.59
N ARG A 216 21.56 33.84 -12.17
CA ARG A 216 20.47 34.63 -12.76
C ARG A 216 20.48 36.10 -12.35
N GLN A 217 20.97 36.40 -11.14
CA GLN A 217 20.98 37.75 -10.57
C GLN A 217 22.30 38.50 -10.76
N ALA A 218 23.38 37.79 -11.11
CA ALA A 218 24.72 38.37 -11.22
C ALA A 218 24.76 39.52 -12.24
N GLU A 219 25.30 40.67 -11.84
CA GLU A 219 25.58 41.78 -12.75
C GLU A 219 27.07 41.85 -13.05
N HIS A 220 27.90 41.41 -12.10
CA HIS A 220 29.34 41.44 -12.19
C HIS A 220 29.95 40.05 -12.13
N ARG A 221 31.21 39.95 -12.57
CA ARG A 221 31.98 38.70 -12.52
C ARG A 221 32.19 38.17 -11.11
N GLU A 222 32.28 39.10 -10.16
CA GLU A 222 32.55 38.82 -8.75
C GLU A 222 31.38 38.07 -8.10
N ASP A 223 30.14 38.34 -8.52
CA ASP A 223 28.95 37.65 -8.00
C ASP A 223 28.97 36.16 -8.29
N LEU A 224 29.41 35.77 -9.50
CA LEU A 224 29.56 34.36 -9.87
C LEU A 224 30.69 33.68 -9.10
N ILE A 225 31.82 34.38 -8.92
CA ILE A 225 32.94 33.87 -8.11
C ILE A 225 32.48 33.68 -6.66
N ARG A 226 31.72 34.64 -6.11
CA ARG A 226 31.15 34.55 -4.77
C ARG A 226 30.15 33.41 -4.63
N GLY A 227 29.29 33.21 -5.64
CA GLY A 227 28.39 32.07 -5.70
C GLY A 227 29.12 30.73 -5.68
N MET A 228 30.27 30.65 -6.35
CA MET A 228 31.12 29.46 -6.33
C MET A 228 31.85 29.30 -4.99
N GLU A 229 32.27 30.37 -4.31
CA GLU A 229 32.81 30.28 -2.94
C GLU A 229 31.78 29.70 -1.96
N VAL A 230 30.54 30.17 -2.02
CA VAL A 230 29.43 29.61 -1.22
C VAL A 230 29.22 28.13 -1.52
N PHE A 231 29.33 27.73 -2.79
CA PHE A 231 29.27 26.33 -3.17
C PHE A 231 30.44 25.52 -2.60
N LEU A 232 31.67 26.06 -2.61
CA LEU A 232 32.85 25.42 -2.03
C LEU A 232 32.72 25.20 -0.51
N ASP A 233 32.09 26.13 0.21
CA ASP A 233 31.85 26.01 1.66
C ASP A 233 30.92 24.83 2.02
N GLU A 234 30.02 24.44 1.11
CA GLU A 234 29.10 23.31 1.30
C GLU A 234 29.68 21.96 0.84
N LEU A 235 30.87 21.94 0.22
CA LEU A 235 31.45 20.70 -0.32
C LEU A 235 32.00 19.78 0.76
N ILE A 236 31.72 18.48 0.59
CA ILE A 236 32.31 17.41 1.39
C ILE A 236 33.48 16.81 0.62
N VAL A 237 34.69 16.94 1.17
CA VAL A 237 35.91 16.41 0.55
C VAL A 237 36.12 14.95 0.98
N LEU A 238 36.32 14.07 0.00
CA LEU A 238 36.70 12.67 0.24
C LEU A 238 38.23 12.54 0.29
N PRO A 239 38.79 11.75 1.22
CA PRO A 239 40.24 11.62 1.35
C PRO A 239 40.84 10.91 0.12
N PRO A 240 41.96 11.41 -0.44
CA PRO A 240 42.62 10.77 -1.58
C PRO A 240 43.22 9.41 -1.18
N GLY A 241 43.23 8.46 -2.13
CA GLY A 241 43.89 7.15 -1.98
C GLY A 241 43.08 6.02 -1.34
N LYS A 242 41.98 6.32 -0.65
CA LYS A 242 41.03 5.31 -0.12
C LYS A 242 39.78 5.13 -0.98
N TRP A 243 39.64 5.94 -2.02
CA TRP A 243 38.46 6.02 -2.86
C TRP A 243 38.84 5.90 -4.33
N ASP A 244 38.17 5.01 -5.04
CA ASP A 244 38.34 4.86 -6.48
C ASP A 244 37.57 5.97 -7.22
N PRO A 245 38.24 6.81 -8.05
CA PRO A 245 37.57 7.88 -8.80
C PRO A 245 36.49 7.39 -9.78
N SER A 246 36.54 6.11 -10.16
CA SER A 246 35.55 5.43 -11.01
C SER A 246 34.36 4.84 -10.23
N ALA A 247 34.45 4.75 -8.89
CA ALA A 247 33.37 4.24 -8.06
C ALA A 247 32.20 5.25 -8.02
N ARG A 248 31.02 4.79 -8.47
CA ARG A 248 29.81 5.61 -8.57
C ARG A 248 29.03 5.52 -7.25
N ILE A 249 28.88 6.66 -6.57
CA ILE A 249 28.09 6.73 -5.34
C ILE A 249 26.61 6.86 -5.71
N PRO A 250 25.73 5.93 -5.28
CA PRO A 250 24.31 6.06 -5.54
C PRO A 250 23.75 7.27 -4.77
N PRO A 251 22.80 8.01 -5.36
CA PRO A 251 22.17 9.15 -4.71
C PRO A 251 21.47 8.75 -3.39
N PRO A 252 21.42 9.64 -2.38
CA PRO A 252 20.74 9.35 -1.13
C PRO A 252 19.22 9.24 -1.35
N SER A 253 18.58 8.38 -0.57
CA SER A 253 17.14 8.08 -0.68
C SER A 253 16.22 9.24 -0.24
N SER A 254 16.75 10.25 0.45
CA SER A 254 16.03 11.48 0.76
C SER A 254 16.98 12.67 0.65
N LEU A 255 16.59 13.67 -0.15
CA LEU A 255 17.31 14.94 -0.25
C LEU A 255 16.97 15.80 0.97
N LEU A 256 17.98 16.39 1.60
CA LEU A 256 17.79 17.38 2.65
C LEU A 256 17.16 18.64 2.05
N SER A 257 15.96 19.01 2.53
CA SER A 257 15.21 20.17 2.05
C SER A 257 16.03 21.46 2.19
N PRO A 258 16.03 22.35 1.17
CA PRO A 258 16.85 23.56 1.15
C PRO A 258 16.55 24.54 2.31
N HIS A 259 15.34 24.52 2.88
CA HIS A 259 14.98 25.38 4.02
C HIS A 259 15.71 25.08 5.33
N ARG A 260 16.31 23.89 5.49
CA ARG A 260 17.20 23.64 6.64
C ARG A 260 18.61 24.20 6.45
N ARG A 261 18.98 24.62 5.23
CA ARG A 261 20.30 25.16 4.90
C ARG A 261 20.46 26.61 5.36
N THR A 262 19.40 27.43 5.27
CA THR A 262 19.42 28.84 5.69
C THR A 262 19.36 29.03 7.21
N ALA A 263 18.96 28.01 7.97
CA ALA A 263 18.89 28.10 9.43
C ALA A 263 20.24 27.91 10.13
N MET A 264 21.28 27.44 9.43
CA MET A 264 22.60 27.17 10.01
C MET A 264 23.54 28.40 10.00
N HIS A 265 23.19 29.46 9.26
CA HIS A 265 23.91 30.74 9.29
C HIS A 265 22.94 31.89 9.65
N PRO A 266 22.91 32.35 10.91
CA PRO A 266 22.32 33.65 11.19
C PRO A 266 23.19 34.73 10.51
N PRO A 267 22.61 35.71 9.81
CA PRO A 267 23.38 36.83 9.31
C PRO A 267 23.81 37.71 10.49
N ASP A 268 25.12 37.78 10.74
CA ASP A 268 25.72 38.81 11.58
C ASP A 268 25.52 40.18 10.92
N ARG A 269 24.50 40.91 11.37
CA ARG A 269 24.43 42.37 11.25
C ARG A 269 23.94 42.96 12.58
N GLN A 270 24.92 43.33 13.41
CA GLN A 270 24.73 44.36 14.43
C GLN A 270 24.67 45.73 13.75
N ALA A 271 23.54 46.42 13.88
CA ALA A 271 23.45 47.88 13.84
C ALA A 271 22.18 48.35 14.57
N HIS A 272 22.36 49.35 15.43
CA HIS A 272 21.39 49.96 16.36
C HIS A 272 20.14 50.58 15.71
N GLY A 273 19.07 50.75 16.51
CA GLY A 273 18.22 51.96 16.47
C GLY A 273 16.70 51.74 16.39
N ASN A 274 16.02 52.02 17.52
CA ASN A 274 14.60 52.25 17.82
C ASN A 274 13.55 52.50 16.71
N GLY A 275 12.34 51.94 16.96
CA GLY A 275 11.04 52.62 16.93
C GLY A 275 10.34 52.87 15.58
N ASP A 276 9.33 52.06 15.23
CA ASP A 276 7.91 52.50 15.13
C ASP A 276 6.99 51.52 14.38
N MET A 277 5.80 51.39 14.96
CA MET A 277 4.47 51.05 14.42
C MET A 277 4.31 50.21 13.13
N ALA A 278 3.65 49.05 13.35
CA ALA A 278 2.47 48.56 12.63
C ALA A 278 2.32 48.89 11.13
N ALA A 279 2.64 47.91 10.27
CA ALA A 279 1.74 47.40 9.21
C ALA A 279 2.46 46.35 8.35
N ALA A 280 1.69 45.33 7.96
CA ALA A 280 1.93 44.38 6.87
C ALA A 280 3.04 43.33 7.05
N GLY A 281 2.66 42.06 6.88
CA GLY A 281 3.60 41.00 6.53
C GLY A 281 3.25 39.64 7.09
N ASP A 282 2.47 38.89 6.32
CA ASP A 282 2.41 37.43 6.34
C ASP A 282 3.76 36.81 6.72
N ARG A 283 3.85 36.28 7.94
CA ARG A 283 4.88 35.30 8.31
C ARG A 283 4.18 34.01 8.67
N ALA A 284 3.95 33.21 7.62
CA ALA A 284 3.68 31.79 7.70
C ALA A 284 4.87 31.09 8.37
N GLY A 285 4.84 31.03 9.71
CA GLY A 285 5.76 30.28 10.55
C GLY A 285 5.13 28.99 11.06
N LEU A 286 5.86 27.88 10.86
CA LEU A 286 5.76 26.60 11.58
C LEU A 286 4.44 25.81 11.45
N GLY A 287 4.49 24.76 10.63
CA GLY A 287 3.44 23.78 10.37
C GLY A 287 3.06 22.88 11.56
N HIS A 288 2.61 23.47 12.66
CA HIS A 288 2.07 22.74 13.81
C HIS A 288 0.56 22.89 14.16
N PRO A 289 -0.28 23.82 13.62
CA PRO A 289 -1.61 24.02 14.22
C PRO A 289 -2.82 23.29 13.58
N ARG A 290 -2.73 22.64 12.40
CA ARG A 290 -3.98 22.17 11.73
C ARG A 290 -4.75 21.07 12.49
N SER A 291 -4.13 19.93 12.82
CA SER A 291 -4.89 18.84 13.48
C SER A 291 -5.31 19.13 14.93
N ARG A 292 -4.65 20.08 15.60
CA ARG A 292 -4.97 20.41 16.99
C ARG A 292 -6.22 21.31 17.06
N GLN A 293 -6.38 22.26 16.13
CA GLN A 293 -7.61 23.07 16.05
C GLN A 293 -8.87 22.25 15.68
N GLU A 294 -8.73 21.13 14.96
CA GLU A 294 -9.87 20.34 14.50
C GLU A 294 -10.65 19.62 15.61
N LEU A 295 -10.02 19.37 16.75
CA LEU A 295 -10.56 18.60 17.88
C LEU A 295 -10.86 19.49 19.11
N GLU A 296 -10.87 20.82 18.95
CA GLU A 296 -11.11 21.74 20.07
C GLU A 296 -12.57 21.71 20.49
N ARG A 297 -12.80 21.57 21.80
CA ARG A 297 -14.13 21.51 22.38
C ARG A 297 -14.86 22.81 22.08
N THR A 298 -16.04 22.72 21.48
CA THR A 298 -16.80 23.91 21.07
C THR A 298 -17.69 24.43 22.18
N GLY A 299 -17.97 23.61 23.19
CA GLY A 299 -18.80 23.95 24.36
C GLY A 299 -20.31 24.00 24.05
N ARG A 300 -20.74 23.62 22.85
CA ARG A 300 -22.15 23.53 22.44
C ARG A 300 -22.51 22.07 22.13
N LEU A 301 -23.73 21.65 22.47
CA LEU A 301 -24.25 20.34 22.07
C LEU A 301 -24.21 20.21 20.53
N PHE A 302 -23.66 19.11 20.02
CA PHE A 302 -23.44 18.83 18.59
C PHE A 302 -22.55 19.83 17.83
N GLY A 303 -21.83 20.72 18.51
CA GLY A 303 -21.00 21.73 17.84
C GLY A 303 -19.86 21.12 17.01
N GLY A 304 -19.21 20.06 17.51
CA GLY A 304 -18.19 19.29 16.80
C GLY A 304 -18.73 18.61 15.54
N LEU A 305 -19.90 17.98 15.63
CA LEU A 305 -20.55 17.33 14.47
C LEU A 305 -20.86 18.33 13.35
N LEU A 306 -21.40 19.50 13.69
CA LEU A 306 -21.75 20.50 12.68
C LEU A 306 -20.49 21.07 12.00
N ARG A 307 -19.38 21.19 12.71
CA ARG A 307 -18.07 21.57 12.13
C ARG A 307 -17.55 20.50 11.18
N ASP A 308 -17.69 19.22 11.52
CA ASP A 308 -17.28 18.10 10.66
C ASP A 308 -18.09 18.09 9.34
N ILE A 309 -19.41 18.27 9.43
CA ILE A 309 -20.30 18.36 8.25
C ILE A 309 -19.93 19.57 7.38
N ARG A 310 -19.79 20.76 7.98
CA ARG A 310 -19.46 21.99 7.25
C ARG A 310 -18.12 21.91 6.53
N ARG A 311 -17.15 21.19 7.10
CA ARG A 311 -15.83 20.97 6.50
C ARG A 311 -15.88 20.03 5.30
N LYS A 312 -16.70 18.97 5.37
CA LYS A 312 -16.74 17.92 4.34
C LYS A 312 -17.77 18.14 3.23
N ALA A 313 -18.84 18.88 3.50
CA ALA A 313 -19.87 19.21 2.52
C ALA A 313 -19.34 19.71 1.14
N PRO A 314 -18.38 20.65 1.05
CA PRO A 314 -17.91 21.14 -0.26
C PRO A 314 -17.13 20.09 -1.07
N TRP A 315 -16.54 19.10 -0.41
CA TRP A 315 -15.72 18.08 -1.06
C TRP A 315 -16.54 16.90 -1.61
N TYR A 316 -17.81 16.78 -1.23
CA TYR A 316 -18.65 15.62 -1.57
C TYR A 316 -18.75 15.37 -3.08
N GLY A 317 -18.91 16.42 -3.89
CA GLY A 317 -18.94 16.29 -5.35
C GLY A 317 -17.59 15.88 -5.95
N SER A 318 -16.49 16.43 -5.41
CA SER A 318 -15.13 16.10 -5.88
C SER A 318 -14.75 14.64 -5.65
N ASP A 319 -15.30 14.00 -4.59
CA ASP A 319 -15.02 12.61 -4.23
C ASP A 319 -15.43 11.60 -5.31
N PHE A 320 -16.47 11.92 -6.10
CA PHE A 320 -16.92 11.06 -7.21
C PHE A 320 -16.13 11.31 -8.49
N SER A 321 -15.73 12.55 -8.76
CA SER A 321 -14.90 12.87 -9.93
C SER A 321 -13.47 12.34 -9.80
N ASP A 322 -12.89 12.38 -8.61
CA ASP A 322 -11.53 11.88 -8.32
C ASP A 322 -11.40 10.35 -8.46
N ALA A 323 -12.53 9.63 -8.45
CA ALA A 323 -12.59 8.18 -8.46
C ALA A 323 -12.42 7.55 -9.87
N LEU A 324 -12.56 8.32 -10.94
CA LEU A 324 -12.54 7.83 -12.34
C LEU A 324 -11.15 7.46 -12.89
N HIS A 325 -10.20 7.13 -12.01
CA HIS A 325 -8.84 6.76 -12.40
C HIS A 325 -8.65 5.24 -12.42
N PRO A 326 -7.90 4.65 -13.37
CA PRO A 326 -7.74 3.20 -13.49
C PRO A 326 -7.14 2.52 -12.25
N GLN A 327 -6.34 3.24 -11.44
CA GLN A 327 -5.86 2.75 -10.12
C GLN A 327 -7.01 2.41 -9.15
N CYS A 328 -8.14 3.10 -9.25
CA CYS A 328 -9.28 2.86 -8.36
C CYS A 328 -9.93 1.50 -8.65
N LEU A 329 -9.92 1.04 -9.92
CA LEU A 329 -10.45 -0.28 -10.28
C LEU A 329 -9.65 -1.43 -9.66
N SER A 330 -8.31 -1.34 -9.67
CA SER A 330 -7.47 -2.36 -9.02
C SER A 330 -7.62 -2.34 -7.50
N ALA A 331 -7.78 -1.16 -6.90
CA ALA A 331 -8.07 -1.01 -5.48
C ALA A 331 -9.42 -1.64 -5.09
N VAL A 332 -10.49 -1.41 -5.87
CA VAL A 332 -11.82 -2.01 -5.62
C VAL A 332 -11.73 -3.52 -5.60
N LEU A 333 -11.13 -4.13 -6.61
CA LEU A 333 -11.06 -5.58 -6.70
C LEU A 333 -10.22 -6.19 -5.56
N TYR A 334 -9.08 -5.58 -5.23
CA TYR A 334 -8.23 -6.01 -4.10
C TYR A 334 -8.99 -5.96 -2.77
N ILE A 335 -9.64 -4.84 -2.49
CA ILE A 335 -10.33 -4.61 -1.22
C ILE A 335 -11.61 -5.43 -1.11
N TYR A 336 -12.38 -5.58 -2.20
CA TYR A 336 -13.52 -6.48 -2.25
C TYR A 336 -13.15 -7.89 -1.81
N LEU A 337 -12.02 -8.42 -2.26
CA LEU A 337 -11.62 -9.78 -1.92
C LEU A 337 -11.11 -9.91 -0.48
N ALA A 338 -10.48 -8.85 0.05
CA ALA A 338 -10.18 -8.77 1.48
C ALA A 338 -11.46 -8.75 2.33
N THR A 339 -12.49 -7.99 1.93
CA THR A 339 -13.76 -7.91 2.65
C THR A 339 -14.59 -9.18 2.55
N VAL A 340 -14.62 -9.85 1.38
CA VAL A 340 -15.27 -11.18 1.22
C VAL A 340 -14.65 -12.19 2.18
N THR A 341 -13.32 -12.28 2.17
CA THR A 341 -12.58 -13.21 3.03
C THR A 341 -12.88 -12.95 4.51
N ASN A 342 -12.94 -11.68 4.92
CA ASN A 342 -13.25 -11.32 6.30
C ASN A 342 -14.71 -11.62 6.68
N ALA A 343 -15.67 -11.34 5.80
CA ALA A 343 -17.09 -11.59 6.05
C ALA A 343 -17.39 -13.09 6.21
N ILE A 344 -16.78 -13.93 5.36
CA ILE A 344 -16.88 -15.39 5.39
C ILE A 344 -16.43 -15.96 6.74
N THR A 345 -15.23 -15.57 7.14
CA THR A 345 -14.52 -16.16 8.26
C THR A 345 -15.11 -15.73 9.61
N PHE A 346 -15.43 -14.44 9.76
CA PHE A 346 -16.15 -13.95 10.92
C PHE A 346 -17.59 -14.47 10.95
N GLY A 347 -18.25 -14.59 9.81
CA GLY A 347 -19.58 -15.17 9.72
C GLY A 347 -19.62 -16.65 10.12
N GLY A 348 -18.62 -17.44 9.72
CA GLY A 348 -18.50 -18.85 10.10
C GLY A 348 -18.24 -19.02 11.60
N MET A 349 -17.28 -18.26 12.15
CA MET A 349 -17.01 -18.25 13.59
C MET A 349 -18.23 -17.84 14.42
N LEU A 350 -19.00 -16.88 13.92
CA LEU A 350 -20.21 -16.41 14.58
C LEU A 350 -21.32 -17.46 14.53
N GLY A 351 -21.45 -18.18 13.42
CA GLY A 351 -22.33 -19.34 13.28
C GLY A 351 -22.03 -20.42 14.31
N ASP A 352 -20.76 -20.81 14.42
CA ASP A 352 -20.32 -21.82 15.39
C ASP A 352 -20.54 -21.36 16.84
N ALA A 353 -20.30 -20.08 17.14
CA ALA A 353 -20.44 -19.52 18.48
C ALA A 353 -21.90 -19.32 18.93
N THR A 354 -22.83 -19.14 17.98
CA THR A 354 -24.24 -18.81 18.26
C THR A 354 -25.21 -19.94 17.89
N ALA A 355 -24.71 -21.17 17.73
CA ALA A 355 -25.49 -22.33 17.29
C ALA A 355 -26.34 -22.03 16.04
N ASN A 356 -25.74 -21.36 15.05
CA ASN A 356 -26.36 -20.95 13.79
C ASN A 356 -27.54 -19.94 13.91
N MET A 357 -27.70 -19.26 15.05
CA MET A 357 -28.65 -18.13 15.16
C MET A 357 -28.24 -16.93 14.28
N GLN A 358 -26.94 -16.82 13.99
CA GLN A 358 -26.38 -15.81 13.08
C GLN A 358 -25.18 -16.41 12.35
N GLY A 359 -25.21 -16.42 11.02
CA GLY A 359 -24.23 -17.14 10.22
C GLY A 359 -23.50 -16.27 9.19
N VAL A 360 -22.99 -16.96 8.16
CA VAL A 360 -22.22 -16.35 7.08
C VAL A 360 -23.09 -15.40 6.25
N LEU A 361 -24.34 -15.78 5.96
CA LEU A 361 -25.21 -15.00 5.09
C LEU A 361 -25.58 -13.63 5.71
N GLU A 362 -25.93 -13.61 7.00
CA GLU A 362 -26.21 -12.39 7.75
C GLU A 362 -24.97 -11.50 7.82
N SER A 363 -23.78 -12.11 7.92
CA SER A 363 -22.51 -11.39 7.86
C SER A 363 -22.27 -10.70 6.50
N PHE A 364 -22.60 -11.36 5.38
CA PHE A 364 -22.51 -10.77 4.04
C PHE A 364 -23.48 -9.60 3.84
N LEU A 365 -24.76 -9.84 4.13
CA LEU A 365 -25.81 -8.84 3.94
C LEU A 365 -25.62 -7.63 4.84
N GLY A 366 -25.26 -7.86 6.11
CA GLY A 366 -24.96 -6.79 7.04
C GLY A 366 -23.73 -5.98 6.64
N THR A 367 -22.67 -6.62 6.14
CA THR A 367 -21.48 -5.90 5.67
C THR A 367 -21.81 -5.04 4.44
N ALA A 368 -22.57 -5.59 3.49
CA ALA A 368 -22.98 -4.86 2.29
C ALA A 368 -23.87 -3.66 2.62
N PHE A 369 -24.85 -3.82 3.51
CA PHE A 369 -25.77 -2.77 3.92
C PHE A 369 -25.07 -1.69 4.77
N ALA A 370 -24.45 -2.09 5.88
CA ALA A 370 -23.81 -1.15 6.81
C ALA A 370 -22.67 -0.39 6.14
N GLY A 371 -21.85 -1.09 5.35
CA GLY A 371 -20.74 -0.49 4.61
C GLY A 371 -21.20 0.50 3.54
N SER A 372 -22.26 0.20 2.78
CA SER A 372 -22.77 1.11 1.74
C SER A 372 -23.28 2.42 2.33
N ILE A 373 -24.06 2.36 3.42
CA ILE A 373 -24.56 3.54 4.12
C ILE A 373 -23.39 4.33 4.73
N PHE A 374 -22.45 3.63 5.36
CA PHE A 374 -21.29 4.28 5.96
C PHE A 374 -20.43 5.02 4.92
N CYS A 375 -20.12 4.42 3.76
CA CYS A 375 -19.34 5.11 2.72
C CYS A 375 -20.06 6.37 2.16
N LEU A 376 -21.39 6.39 2.15
CA LEU A 376 -22.17 7.54 1.70
C LEU A 376 -22.17 8.68 2.72
N PHE A 377 -22.38 8.39 4.00
CA PHE A 377 -22.60 9.42 5.02
C PHE A 377 -21.41 9.69 5.95
N SER A 378 -20.37 8.84 5.95
CA SER A 378 -19.21 9.01 6.81
C SER A 378 -18.42 10.28 6.51
N GLY A 379 -17.74 10.74 7.57
CA GLY A 379 -16.65 11.68 7.48
C GLY A 379 -15.46 11.07 6.74
N GLN A 380 -14.98 9.90 7.14
CA GLN A 380 -13.82 9.26 6.51
C GLN A 380 -14.21 8.04 5.66
N PRO A 381 -14.52 8.24 4.35
CA PRO A 381 -15.01 7.15 3.50
C PRO A 381 -13.94 6.13 3.07
N LEU A 382 -12.67 6.40 3.38
CA LEU A 382 -11.59 5.42 3.20
C LEU A 382 -11.68 4.26 4.20
N THR A 383 -12.43 4.44 5.28
CA THR A 383 -12.63 3.45 6.32
C THR A 383 -13.66 2.41 5.88
N ILE A 384 -13.36 1.13 6.13
CA ILE A 384 -14.18 0.00 5.73
C ILE A 384 -14.73 -0.66 6.99
N LEU A 385 -16.05 -0.76 7.06
CA LEU A 385 -16.76 -1.47 8.13
C LEU A 385 -16.68 -2.99 7.94
N SER A 386 -16.40 -3.71 9.02
CA SER A 386 -16.47 -5.17 9.05
C SER A 386 -16.69 -5.66 10.48
N SER A 387 -16.96 -6.96 10.64
CA SER A 387 -17.02 -7.57 11.97
C SER A 387 -15.59 -7.67 12.55
N THR A 388 -15.45 -7.39 13.84
CA THR A 388 -14.17 -7.40 14.55
C THR A 388 -14.13 -8.50 15.61
N GLY A 389 -12.92 -8.96 15.95
CA GLY A 389 -12.72 -9.99 16.96
C GLY A 389 -13.32 -9.67 18.33
N PRO A 390 -13.16 -8.44 18.88
CA PRO A 390 -13.76 -8.08 20.16
C PRO A 390 -15.30 -8.16 20.16
N VAL A 391 -15.94 -7.71 19.08
CA VAL A 391 -17.40 -7.84 18.93
C VAL A 391 -17.80 -9.31 18.92
N LEU A 392 -17.10 -10.17 18.16
CA LEU A 392 -17.36 -11.62 18.15
C LEU A 392 -17.26 -12.26 19.55
N VAL A 393 -16.26 -11.88 20.35
CA VAL A 393 -16.10 -12.41 21.72
C VAL A 393 -17.26 -11.97 22.61
N PHE A 394 -17.68 -10.71 22.51
CA PHE A 394 -18.84 -10.22 23.24
C PHE A 394 -20.12 -10.98 22.85
N GLU A 395 -20.35 -11.22 21.56
CA GLU A 395 -21.52 -11.96 21.06
C GLU A 395 -21.57 -13.39 21.58
N ARG A 396 -20.42 -14.08 21.63
CA ARG A 396 -20.31 -15.43 22.20
C ARG A 396 -20.68 -15.45 23.69
N LEU A 397 -20.21 -14.47 24.44
CA LEU A 397 -20.51 -14.35 25.88
C LEU A 397 -21.98 -14.01 26.08
N LEU A 398 -22.53 -13.11 25.27
CA LEU A 398 -23.93 -12.75 25.27
C LEU A 398 -24.81 -13.97 25.01
N PHE A 399 -24.44 -14.80 24.04
CA PHE A 399 -25.13 -16.03 23.72
C PHE A 399 -25.07 -17.06 24.87
N SER A 400 -23.89 -17.30 25.44
CA SER A 400 -23.73 -18.19 26.61
C SER A 400 -24.57 -17.71 27.79
N PHE A 401 -24.51 -16.42 28.11
CA PHE A 401 -25.30 -15.81 29.19
C PHE A 401 -26.81 -15.94 28.95
N SER A 402 -27.25 -15.74 27.71
CA SER A 402 -28.65 -15.91 27.31
C SER A 402 -29.10 -17.36 27.50
N GLN A 403 -28.24 -18.33 27.17
CA GLN A 403 -28.53 -19.75 27.32
C GLN A 403 -28.60 -20.17 28.80
N ASP A 404 -27.66 -19.69 29.63
CA ASP A 404 -27.61 -19.97 31.06
C ASP A 404 -28.83 -19.43 31.82
N HIS A 405 -29.36 -18.28 31.38
CA HIS A 405 -30.53 -17.63 31.97
C HIS A 405 -31.84 -17.86 31.22
N SER A 406 -31.86 -18.74 30.21
CA SER A 406 -33.04 -19.04 29.37
C SER A 406 -33.72 -17.81 28.76
N LEU A 407 -32.93 -16.78 28.41
CA LEU A 407 -33.41 -15.58 27.72
C LEU A 407 -33.35 -15.77 26.20
N ASP A 408 -34.27 -15.13 25.49
CA ASP A 408 -34.20 -15.08 24.03
C ASP A 408 -33.07 -14.14 23.58
N TYR A 409 -32.06 -14.73 22.96
CA TYR A 409 -30.82 -14.05 22.55
C TYR A 409 -31.04 -12.85 21.62
N LEU A 410 -31.93 -12.98 20.62
CA LEU A 410 -32.15 -11.93 19.62
C LEU A 410 -32.82 -10.69 20.19
N GLU A 411 -33.79 -10.87 21.08
CA GLU A 411 -34.46 -9.77 21.76
C GLU A 411 -33.50 -9.06 22.73
N PHE A 412 -32.73 -9.85 23.50
CA PHE A 412 -31.74 -9.29 24.42
C PHE A 412 -30.68 -8.47 23.67
N ARG A 413 -30.21 -8.99 22.53
CA ARG A 413 -29.33 -8.28 21.59
C ARG A 413 -29.95 -6.98 21.09
N LEU A 414 -31.24 -6.98 20.71
CA LEU A 414 -31.93 -5.80 20.20
C LEU A 414 -31.93 -4.66 21.23
N TRP A 415 -32.25 -4.95 22.49
CA TRP A 415 -32.24 -3.94 23.56
C TRP A 415 -30.84 -3.40 23.85
N ILE A 416 -29.81 -4.27 23.88
CA ILE A 416 -28.42 -3.84 24.00
C ILE A 416 -28.05 -2.89 22.86
N GLY A 417 -28.40 -3.24 21.62
CA GLY A 417 -28.11 -2.42 20.45
C GLY A 417 -28.78 -1.04 20.47
N LEU A 418 -30.03 -0.95 20.96
CA LEU A 418 -30.73 0.31 21.13
C LEU A 418 -30.07 1.20 22.19
N TRP A 419 -29.69 0.64 23.34
CA TRP A 419 -28.93 1.38 24.36
C TRP A 419 -27.56 1.83 23.86
N VAL A 420 -26.86 0.98 23.09
CA VAL A 420 -25.58 1.32 22.47
C VAL A 420 -25.73 2.52 21.54
N ALA A 421 -26.76 2.53 20.69
CA ALA A 421 -27.05 3.65 19.81
C ALA A 421 -27.36 4.94 20.58
N PHE A 422 -28.16 4.83 21.67
CA PHE A 422 -28.46 5.95 22.55
C PHE A 422 -27.19 6.55 23.17
N PHE A 423 -26.35 5.72 23.80
CA PHE A 423 -25.08 6.18 24.38
C PHE A 423 -24.12 6.72 23.31
N GLY A 424 -24.11 6.13 22.12
CA GLY A 424 -23.35 6.63 20.98
C GLY A 424 -23.74 8.06 20.58
N VAL A 425 -25.03 8.35 20.50
CA VAL A 425 -25.53 9.72 20.24
C VAL A 425 -25.16 10.67 21.38
N VAL A 426 -25.22 10.23 22.64
CA VAL A 426 -24.78 11.03 23.81
C VAL A 426 -23.28 11.35 23.73
N LEU A 427 -22.43 10.40 23.35
CA LEU A 427 -20.99 10.64 23.16
C LEU A 427 -20.71 11.63 22.03
N VAL A 428 -21.48 11.59 20.94
CA VAL A 428 -21.40 12.59 19.87
C VAL A 428 -21.86 13.97 20.36
N ALA A 429 -22.96 14.03 21.11
CA ALA A 429 -23.51 15.28 21.64
C ALA A 429 -22.57 15.97 22.64
N THR A 430 -21.86 15.19 23.46
CA THR A 430 -20.91 15.65 24.50
C THR A 430 -19.50 15.96 23.98
N GLU A 431 -19.26 15.76 22.68
CA GLU A 431 -17.95 15.92 22.00
C GLU A 431 -16.86 15.00 22.58
N ALA A 432 -17.21 13.75 22.89
CA ALA A 432 -16.28 12.76 23.45
C ALA A 432 -15.08 12.46 22.53
N SER A 433 -15.19 12.72 21.22
CA SER A 433 -14.06 12.57 20.29
C SER A 433 -12.88 13.51 20.61
N HIS A 434 -13.01 14.46 21.56
CA HIS A 434 -11.86 15.18 22.10
C HIS A 434 -10.83 14.27 22.81
N LEU A 435 -11.28 13.17 23.46
CA LEU A 435 -10.39 12.23 24.16
C LEU A 435 -9.36 11.59 23.21
N VAL A 436 -9.65 11.59 21.92
CA VAL A 436 -8.79 11.05 20.87
C VAL A 436 -7.42 11.72 20.81
N ARG A 437 -7.30 12.96 21.31
CA ARG A 437 -6.02 13.68 21.43
C ARG A 437 -5.02 13.01 22.38
N TYR A 438 -5.51 12.19 23.32
CA TYR A 438 -4.65 11.48 24.26
C TYR A 438 -4.07 10.19 23.67
N PHE A 439 -4.62 9.69 22.56
CA PHE A 439 -3.97 8.61 21.84
C PHE A 439 -2.69 9.12 21.21
N THR A 440 -1.59 8.52 21.62
CA THR A 440 -0.26 8.82 21.10
C THR A 440 0.17 7.69 20.17
N ARG A 441 1.23 7.93 19.39
CA ARG A 441 1.84 6.91 18.55
C ARG A 441 2.20 5.62 19.32
N PHE A 442 2.51 5.74 20.61
CA PHE A 442 2.83 4.60 21.46
C PHE A 442 1.65 3.62 21.61
N THR A 443 0.47 4.15 21.95
CA THR A 443 -0.74 3.33 22.16
C THR A 443 -1.27 2.79 20.83
N GLU A 444 -1.27 3.60 19.77
CA GLU A 444 -1.70 3.19 18.43
C GLU A 444 -0.88 2.02 17.87
N GLU A 445 0.45 2.11 17.95
CA GLU A 445 1.33 1.04 17.45
C GLU A 445 1.23 -0.22 18.32
N GLY A 446 1.05 -0.07 19.64
CA GLY A 446 0.79 -1.19 20.53
C GLY A 446 -0.52 -1.92 20.19
N PHE A 447 -1.59 -1.18 19.97
CA PHE A 447 -2.90 -1.74 19.59
C PHE A 447 -2.87 -2.43 18.23
N CYS A 448 -2.26 -1.81 17.22
CA CYS A 448 -2.12 -2.41 15.90
C CYS A 448 -1.26 -3.69 15.94
N ALA A 449 -0.18 -3.70 16.75
CA ALA A 449 0.63 -4.89 16.96
C ALA A 449 -0.15 -6.00 17.67
N LEU A 450 -0.96 -5.65 18.67
CA LEU A 450 -1.81 -6.61 19.38
C LEU A 450 -2.83 -7.28 18.46
N ILE A 451 -3.59 -6.51 17.68
CA ILE A 451 -4.54 -7.06 16.70
C ILE A 451 -3.84 -7.98 15.71
N SER A 452 -2.67 -7.58 15.22
CA SER A 452 -1.92 -8.38 14.26
C SER A 452 -1.43 -9.70 14.86
N LEU A 453 -0.96 -9.69 16.13
CA LEU A 453 -0.60 -10.90 16.87
C LEU A 453 -1.81 -11.81 17.13
N ILE A 454 -2.98 -11.22 17.42
CA ILE A 454 -4.23 -11.97 17.59
C ILE A 454 -4.60 -12.70 16.31
N PHE A 455 -4.53 -12.04 15.14
CA PHE A 455 -4.82 -12.69 13.86
C PHE A 455 -3.85 -13.84 13.54
N ILE A 456 -2.55 -13.64 13.81
CA ILE A 456 -1.54 -14.69 13.62
C ILE A 456 -1.87 -15.89 14.52
N TYR A 457 -2.08 -15.66 15.81
CA TYR A 457 -2.39 -16.71 16.78
C TYR A 457 -3.69 -17.45 16.44
N ASP A 458 -4.76 -16.73 16.11
CA ASP A 458 -6.06 -17.32 15.80
C ASP A 458 -6.02 -18.19 14.52
N SER A 459 -5.27 -17.74 13.50
CA SER A 459 -5.06 -18.54 12.28
C SER A 459 -4.34 -19.86 12.55
N LEU A 460 -3.31 -19.85 13.41
CA LEU A 460 -2.59 -21.05 13.82
C LEU A 460 -3.43 -21.95 14.72
N LYS A 461 -4.17 -21.37 15.68
CA LYS A 461 -5.05 -22.10 16.59
C LYS A 461 -6.12 -22.88 15.82
N LYS A 462 -6.74 -22.26 14.81
CA LYS A 462 -7.77 -22.92 13.98
C LYS A 462 -7.20 -24.03 13.09
N MET A 463 -5.98 -23.85 12.57
CA MET A 463 -5.29 -24.89 11.84
C MET A 463 -5.00 -26.10 12.75
N LEU A 464 -4.55 -25.84 13.98
CA LEU A 464 -4.29 -26.90 14.96
C LEU A 464 -5.59 -27.58 15.42
N SER A 465 -6.67 -26.83 15.68
CA SER A 465 -7.96 -27.44 16.04
C SER A 465 -8.53 -28.30 14.91
N LEU A 466 -8.29 -27.92 13.64
CA LEU A 466 -8.65 -28.74 12.49
C LEU A 466 -7.83 -30.04 12.44
N ALA A 467 -6.57 -29.99 12.86
CA ALA A 467 -5.73 -31.18 13.00
C ALA A 467 -6.23 -32.13 14.09
N ASP A 468 -6.78 -31.60 15.19
CA ASP A 468 -7.40 -32.38 16.25
C ASP A 468 -8.71 -33.03 15.80
N THR A 469 -9.52 -32.33 14.99
CA THR A 469 -10.78 -32.88 14.43
C THR A 469 -10.53 -34.01 13.42
N PHE A 470 -9.41 -33.97 12.70
CA PHE A 470 -9.06 -34.95 11.67
C PHE A 470 -7.69 -35.63 11.99
N PRO A 471 -7.58 -36.46 13.03
CA PRO A 471 -6.30 -36.96 13.48
C PRO A 471 -5.56 -37.82 12.43
N ILE A 472 -4.23 -37.69 12.37
CA ILE A 472 -3.36 -38.51 11.53
C ILE A 472 -3.19 -39.89 12.19
N ASN A 473 -3.44 -40.96 11.44
CA ASN A 473 -3.16 -42.31 11.90
C ASN A 473 -1.67 -42.65 11.72
N TRP A 474 -0.89 -42.52 12.79
CA TRP A 474 0.55 -42.85 12.81
C TRP A 474 0.86 -44.35 12.77
N GLN A 475 -0.14 -45.23 12.97
CA GLN A 475 0.05 -46.68 13.13
C GLN A 475 -0.37 -47.50 11.90
N TYR A 476 -0.27 -46.91 10.70
CA TYR A 476 -0.60 -47.62 9.46
C TYR A 476 0.40 -48.74 9.17
N ARG A 477 -0.06 -50.00 9.21
CA ARG A 477 0.72 -51.19 8.82
C ARG A 477 0.19 -51.76 7.52
N LEU A 478 1.08 -51.91 6.52
CA LEU A 478 0.75 -52.38 5.17
C LEU A 478 0.18 -53.81 5.15
N GLU A 479 0.44 -54.62 6.18
CA GLU A 479 -0.04 -56.01 6.29
C GLU A 479 -1.51 -56.11 6.74
N ASN A 480 -2.08 -55.07 7.34
CA ASN A 480 -3.41 -55.08 7.99
C ASN A 480 -4.53 -54.40 7.16
N VAL A 481 -4.40 -54.31 5.84
CA VAL A 481 -5.31 -53.57 4.93
C VAL A 481 -6.79 -53.91 5.13
N THR A 482 -7.12 -55.18 5.39
CA THR A 482 -8.50 -55.65 5.57
C THR A 482 -9.16 -55.12 6.85
N SER A 483 -8.37 -54.83 7.89
CA SER A 483 -8.88 -54.30 9.18
C SER A 483 -9.21 -52.80 9.15
N TYR A 484 -8.72 -52.07 8.15
CA TYR A 484 -8.95 -50.64 7.95
C TYR A 484 -10.09 -50.36 6.95
N SER A 485 -10.93 -51.34 6.59
CA SER A 485 -12.12 -51.07 5.77
C SER A 485 -13.31 -50.70 6.66
N CYS A 486 -14.06 -49.66 6.29
CA CYS A 486 -15.26 -49.24 7.01
C CYS A 486 -16.47 -49.99 6.44
N VAL A 487 -17.04 -50.92 7.22
CA VAL A 487 -18.17 -51.74 6.79
C VAL A 487 -19.42 -51.38 7.59
N CYS A 488 -20.51 -51.11 6.91
CA CYS A 488 -21.83 -50.93 7.52
C CYS A 488 -22.41 -52.29 7.90
N ASN A 489 -22.67 -52.53 9.19
CA ASN A 489 -23.32 -53.76 9.65
C ASN A 489 -24.80 -53.49 9.96
N LEU A 490 -25.68 -54.03 9.11
CA LEU A 490 -27.14 -53.92 9.22
C LEU A 490 -27.75 -55.13 9.95
N ARG A 491 -27.09 -55.66 10.98
CA ARG A 491 -27.46 -56.94 11.62
C ARG A 491 -28.87 -56.97 12.23
N ARG A 492 -29.48 -55.81 12.51
CA ARG A 492 -30.81 -55.71 13.12
C ARG A 492 -31.96 -55.99 12.14
N LEU A 493 -31.74 -55.89 10.83
CA LEU A 493 -32.75 -56.16 9.78
C LEU A 493 -32.66 -57.59 9.20
N LEU A 494 -31.59 -58.35 9.46
CA LEU A 494 -31.42 -59.73 8.96
C LEU A 494 -31.99 -60.82 9.87
N ASN A 495 -32.29 -60.53 11.14
CA ASN A 495 -32.88 -61.53 12.05
C ASN A 495 -34.27 -62.06 11.65
N PRO A 496 -35.21 -61.28 11.05
CA PRO A 496 -36.49 -61.84 10.60
C PRO A 496 -36.38 -62.68 9.31
N ILE A 497 -35.26 -62.62 8.58
CA ILE A 497 -35.05 -63.39 7.33
C ILE A 497 -34.44 -64.76 7.64
N LEU A 498 -33.58 -64.86 8.66
CA LEU A 498 -32.97 -66.14 9.05
C LEU A 498 -33.96 -67.10 9.74
N THR A 499 -35.05 -66.58 10.31
CA THR A 499 -36.16 -67.37 10.84
C THR A 499 -37.00 -68.06 9.76
N CYS A 500 -37.01 -67.56 8.52
CA CYS A 500 -37.65 -68.26 7.40
C CYS A 500 -36.87 -69.50 6.94
N LEU A 501 -35.55 -69.55 7.16
CA LEU A 501 -34.69 -70.67 6.76
C LEU A 501 -34.67 -71.83 7.78
N THR A 502 -35.13 -71.62 9.01
CA THR A 502 -35.00 -72.59 10.11
C THR A 502 -36.31 -73.24 10.54
N THR A 503 -37.44 -72.91 9.91
CA THR A 503 -38.72 -73.54 10.19
C THR A 503 -39.25 -74.31 8.98
N SER A 504 -38.54 -75.36 8.57
CA SER A 504 -39.10 -76.43 7.76
C SER A 504 -39.64 -77.54 8.66
N ALA A 505 -40.95 -77.52 8.91
CA ALA A 505 -41.72 -78.70 9.29
C ALA A 505 -42.93 -78.82 8.34
N PRO A 506 -43.37 -80.05 8.00
CA PRO A 506 -43.95 -80.33 6.69
C PRO A 506 -45.48 -80.30 6.71
N SER A 507 -46.11 -79.51 5.83
CA SER A 507 -47.46 -79.81 5.34
C SER A 507 -47.86 -78.91 4.16
N PHE A 508 -47.96 -79.53 2.99
CA PHE A 508 -48.83 -79.24 1.83
C PHE A 508 -49.52 -77.87 1.71
N THR A 509 -49.13 -77.08 0.69
CA THR A 509 -49.96 -76.59 -0.45
C THR A 509 -49.14 -75.57 -1.29
N PRO A 510 -49.27 -75.51 -2.63
CA PRO A 510 -48.38 -74.69 -3.46
C PRO A 510 -49.00 -73.32 -3.77
N LEU A 511 -48.40 -72.24 -3.26
CA LEU A 511 -48.59 -70.87 -3.77
C LEU A 511 -47.21 -70.16 -3.79
N PRO A 512 -46.81 -69.50 -4.89
CA PRO A 512 -45.47 -68.98 -5.03
C PRO A 512 -45.33 -67.66 -4.24
N ALA A 513 -44.78 -67.74 -3.03
CA ALA A 513 -44.28 -66.55 -2.34
C ALA A 513 -42.96 -66.15 -2.99
N ILE A 514 -42.98 -65.07 -3.76
CA ILE A 514 -41.82 -64.43 -4.36
C ILE A 514 -40.94 -63.91 -3.23
N CYS A 515 -39.85 -64.61 -2.94
CA CYS A 515 -38.74 -64.02 -2.19
C CYS A 515 -38.13 -62.90 -3.05
N PRO A 516 -38.08 -61.64 -2.60
CA PRO A 516 -37.27 -60.65 -3.29
C PRO A 516 -35.81 -61.12 -3.21
N SER A 517 -35.16 -61.09 -4.37
CA SER A 517 -33.79 -61.55 -4.59
C SER A 517 -32.83 -61.03 -3.53
N VAL A 518 -31.99 -61.93 -3.04
CA VAL A 518 -30.75 -61.65 -2.29
C VAL A 518 -30.08 -60.41 -2.88
N LEU A 519 -30.06 -59.30 -2.13
CA LEU A 519 -29.18 -58.19 -2.49
C LEU A 519 -27.74 -58.70 -2.30
N PRO A 520 -26.89 -58.70 -3.35
CA PRO A 520 -25.54 -59.21 -3.23
C PRO A 520 -24.80 -58.43 -2.14
N SER A 521 -23.91 -59.10 -1.41
CA SER A 521 -23.01 -58.49 -0.41
C SER A 521 -22.19 -57.31 -0.97
N ALA A 522 -22.07 -57.19 -2.30
CA ALA A 522 -21.51 -56.05 -3.01
C ALA A 522 -22.35 -54.75 -2.89
N ALA A 523 -23.68 -54.84 -2.78
CA ALA A 523 -24.56 -53.68 -2.62
C ALA A 523 -24.45 -53.06 -1.20
N LEU A 524 -24.08 -53.85 -0.19
CA LEU A 524 -23.84 -53.39 1.18
C LEU A 524 -22.56 -52.54 1.30
N ALA A 525 -21.61 -52.72 0.38
CA ALA A 525 -20.34 -51.99 0.34
C ALA A 525 -20.46 -50.60 -0.34
N GLY A 526 -21.60 -50.30 -0.99
CA GLY A 526 -21.85 -49.04 -1.71
C GLY A 526 -22.71 -48.02 -0.96
N LEU A 527 -23.17 -48.32 0.27
CA LEU A 527 -23.98 -47.38 1.05
C LEU A 527 -23.12 -46.25 1.62
N SER A 528 -23.60 -45.01 1.50
CA SER A 528 -22.97 -43.86 2.15
C SER A 528 -23.11 -43.94 3.68
N LYS A 529 -22.17 -43.33 4.41
CA LYS A 529 -22.14 -43.30 5.89
C LYS A 529 -23.47 -42.83 6.50
N THR A 530 -24.13 -41.85 5.87
CA THR A 530 -25.42 -41.29 6.32
C THR A 530 -26.60 -42.21 6.05
N GLN A 531 -26.61 -42.93 4.92
CA GLN A 531 -27.64 -43.93 4.61
C GLN A 531 -27.53 -45.14 5.56
N CYS A 532 -26.31 -45.59 5.88
CA CYS A 532 -26.09 -46.67 6.85
C CYS A 532 -26.64 -46.33 8.25
N LEU A 533 -26.40 -45.11 8.73
CA LEU A 533 -26.88 -44.65 10.04
C LEU A 533 -28.39 -44.39 10.05
N GLY A 534 -28.95 -43.89 8.94
CA GLY A 534 -30.40 -43.67 8.78
C GLY A 534 -31.20 -44.97 8.80
N GLU A 535 -30.65 -46.05 8.24
CA GLU A 535 -31.25 -47.40 8.22
C GLU A 535 -30.95 -48.21 9.51
N GLY A 536 -30.42 -47.56 10.56
CA GLY A 536 -30.16 -48.19 11.87
C GLY A 536 -28.96 -49.14 11.91
N GLY A 537 -28.03 -49.04 10.96
CA GLY A 537 -26.78 -49.80 10.91
C GLY A 537 -25.68 -49.26 11.82
N HIS A 538 -24.79 -50.14 12.28
CA HIS A 538 -23.58 -49.76 13.02
C HIS A 538 -22.34 -49.83 12.13
N LEU A 539 -21.51 -48.80 12.16
CA LEU A 539 -20.24 -48.73 11.41
C LEU A 539 -19.15 -49.50 12.17
N LEU A 540 -18.54 -50.50 11.52
CA LEU A 540 -17.43 -51.29 12.06
C LEU A 540 -16.16 -51.03 11.25
N GLY A 541 -15.05 -50.73 11.93
CA GLY A 541 -13.74 -50.46 11.32
C GLY A 541 -13.07 -49.22 11.90
N THR A 542 -11.75 -49.26 12.07
CA THR A 542 -10.96 -48.14 12.61
C THR A 542 -10.95 -46.92 11.69
N SER A 543 -11.10 -47.13 10.38
CA SER A 543 -11.19 -46.09 9.34
C SER A 543 -12.53 -45.37 9.27
N CYS A 544 -13.58 -45.83 9.95
CA CYS A 544 -14.86 -45.11 9.99
C CYS A 544 -14.78 -43.79 10.79
N GLN A 545 -13.78 -43.68 11.66
CA GLN A 545 -13.58 -42.55 12.59
C GLN A 545 -12.61 -41.48 12.07
N TYR A 546 -11.74 -41.79 11.10
CA TYR A 546 -10.75 -40.84 10.58
C TYR A 546 -10.80 -40.76 9.05
N VAL A 547 -10.66 -39.55 8.51
CA VAL A 547 -10.50 -39.35 7.06
C VAL A 547 -9.00 -39.17 6.80
N PRO A 548 -8.36 -40.06 6.01
CA PRO A 548 -6.92 -39.98 5.76
C PRO A 548 -6.53 -38.71 4.99
N ASP A 549 -5.30 -38.23 5.21
CA ASP A 549 -4.58 -37.18 4.46
C ASP A 549 -5.16 -35.75 4.44
N VAL A 550 -6.38 -35.54 4.97
CA VAL A 550 -7.03 -34.21 5.02
C VAL A 550 -6.19 -33.18 5.77
N THR A 551 -5.56 -33.57 6.88
CA THR A 551 -4.74 -32.65 7.69
C THR A 551 -3.44 -32.27 7.02
N LEU A 552 -2.73 -33.24 6.44
CA LEU A 552 -1.50 -32.98 5.70
C LEU A 552 -1.77 -32.06 4.51
N LEU A 553 -2.85 -32.30 3.76
CA LEU A 553 -3.26 -31.41 2.69
C LEU A 553 -3.65 -30.02 3.23
N SER A 554 -4.35 -29.94 4.36
CA SER A 554 -4.74 -28.67 4.98
C SER A 554 -3.52 -27.83 5.38
N PHE A 555 -2.48 -28.44 5.95
CA PHE A 555 -1.21 -27.75 6.23
C PHE A 555 -0.49 -27.30 4.95
N LEU A 556 -0.52 -28.12 3.90
CA LEU A 556 0.08 -27.79 2.61
C LEU A 556 -0.64 -26.61 1.93
N LEU A 557 -1.97 -26.62 1.92
CA LEU A 557 -2.78 -25.52 1.41
C LEU A 557 -2.56 -24.24 2.23
N PHE A 558 -2.58 -24.33 3.57
CA PHE A 558 -2.33 -23.21 4.46
C PHE A 558 -0.95 -22.55 4.23
N GLY A 559 0.12 -23.35 4.30
CA GLY A 559 1.48 -22.86 4.09
C GLY A 559 1.71 -22.40 2.64
N GLY A 560 1.17 -23.15 1.67
CA GLY A 560 1.26 -22.86 0.25
C GLY A 560 0.61 -21.52 -0.11
N THR A 561 -0.60 -21.24 0.40
CA THR A 561 -1.26 -19.94 0.19
C THR A 561 -0.48 -18.79 0.82
N PHE A 562 0.04 -18.96 2.05
CA PHE A 562 0.85 -17.94 2.72
C PHE A 562 2.15 -17.61 1.96
N LEU A 563 2.88 -18.65 1.54
CA LEU A 563 4.11 -18.50 0.77
C LEU A 563 3.84 -17.88 -0.61
N SER A 564 2.78 -18.31 -1.29
CA SER A 564 2.36 -17.76 -2.58
C SER A 564 2.00 -16.27 -2.47
N CYS A 565 1.20 -15.89 -1.47
CA CYS A 565 0.88 -14.49 -1.19
C CYS A 565 2.16 -13.65 -0.98
N THR A 566 3.08 -14.15 -0.14
CA THR A 566 4.32 -13.45 0.20
C THR A 566 5.23 -13.31 -1.03
N ALA A 567 5.37 -14.36 -1.83
CA ALA A 567 6.16 -14.34 -3.06
C ALA A 567 5.58 -13.36 -4.09
N LEU A 568 4.27 -13.40 -4.33
CA LEU A 568 3.58 -12.50 -5.25
C LEU A 568 3.59 -11.04 -4.77
N LYS A 569 3.61 -10.77 -3.46
CA LYS A 569 3.83 -9.43 -2.93
C LYS A 569 5.27 -8.96 -3.09
N ARG A 570 6.26 -9.82 -2.82
CA ARG A 570 7.69 -9.51 -3.06
C ARG A 570 8.01 -9.32 -4.54
N PHE A 571 7.17 -9.86 -5.43
CA PHE A 571 7.27 -9.62 -6.87
C PHE A 571 7.24 -8.12 -7.21
N ARG A 572 6.58 -7.26 -6.40
CA ARG A 572 6.54 -5.81 -6.61
C ARG A 572 7.91 -5.14 -6.69
N SER A 573 8.90 -5.66 -5.97
CA SER A 573 10.27 -5.15 -5.98
C SER A 573 11.18 -5.88 -6.97
N SER A 574 10.71 -6.94 -7.63
CA SER A 574 11.52 -7.74 -8.56
C SER A 574 11.87 -6.97 -9.84
N CYS A 575 13.04 -7.26 -10.41
CA CYS A 575 13.53 -6.58 -11.62
C CYS A 575 13.15 -7.29 -12.93
N TYR A 576 12.55 -8.48 -12.86
CA TYR A 576 12.36 -9.36 -14.02
C TYR A 576 11.22 -8.94 -14.96
N PHE A 577 10.26 -8.13 -14.48
CA PHE A 577 9.04 -7.78 -15.25
C PHE A 577 8.83 -6.27 -15.39
N PRO A 578 8.11 -5.83 -16.45
CA PRO A 578 7.71 -4.43 -16.60
C PRO A 578 6.93 -3.91 -15.39
N ALA A 579 7.14 -2.64 -15.04
CA ALA A 579 6.55 -2.02 -13.84
C ALA A 579 5.02 -2.16 -13.76
N MET A 580 4.32 -2.13 -14.90
CA MET A 580 2.86 -2.29 -14.97
C MET A 580 2.41 -3.70 -14.59
N VAL A 581 3.02 -4.73 -15.18
CA VAL A 581 2.72 -6.14 -14.87
C VAL A 581 3.07 -6.44 -13.42
N ARG A 582 4.23 -5.96 -12.97
CA ARG A 582 4.70 -6.12 -11.60
C ARG A 582 3.75 -5.53 -10.57
N LYS A 583 3.22 -4.34 -10.85
CA LYS A 583 2.21 -3.69 -10.00
C LYS A 583 0.91 -4.48 -10.01
N LEU A 584 0.40 -4.85 -11.19
CA LEU A 584 -0.86 -5.58 -11.34
C LEU A 584 -0.84 -6.96 -10.64
N VAL A 585 0.23 -7.73 -10.82
CA VAL A 585 0.39 -9.04 -10.16
C VAL A 585 0.52 -8.89 -8.64
N SER A 586 1.26 -7.89 -8.16
CA SER A 586 1.36 -7.61 -6.71
C SER A 586 0.04 -7.12 -6.10
N ASP A 587 -0.79 -6.42 -6.86
CA ASP A 587 -2.09 -5.94 -6.40
C ASP A 587 -3.08 -7.12 -6.30
N PHE A 588 -3.00 -8.09 -7.23
CA PHE A 588 -3.84 -9.30 -7.24
C PHE A 588 -3.23 -10.53 -6.53
N ALA A 589 -2.13 -10.35 -5.79
CA ALA A 589 -1.36 -11.42 -5.17
C ALA A 589 -2.21 -12.40 -4.31
N ILE A 590 -3.09 -11.87 -3.46
CA ILE A 590 -3.91 -12.70 -2.55
C ILE A 590 -4.88 -13.59 -3.34
N ILE A 591 -5.48 -13.04 -4.40
CA ILE A 591 -6.49 -13.73 -5.21
C ILE A 591 -5.85 -14.83 -6.03
N LEU A 592 -4.74 -14.50 -6.69
CA LEU A 592 -3.97 -15.46 -7.46
C LEU A 592 -3.52 -16.62 -6.58
N ALA A 593 -3.14 -16.35 -5.32
CA ALA A 593 -2.81 -17.39 -4.35
C ALA A 593 -4.03 -18.24 -3.94
N ILE A 594 -5.20 -17.62 -3.67
CA ILE A 594 -6.44 -18.37 -3.37
C ILE A 594 -6.83 -19.24 -4.56
N LEU A 595 -6.91 -18.68 -5.76
CA LEU A 595 -7.29 -19.42 -6.97
C LEU A 595 -6.30 -20.55 -7.27
N ALA A 596 -4.99 -20.32 -7.10
CA ALA A 596 -3.98 -21.36 -7.26
C ALA A 596 -4.14 -22.48 -6.22
N SER A 597 -4.39 -22.14 -4.95
CA SER A 597 -4.58 -23.15 -3.90
C SER A 597 -5.91 -23.89 -4.03
N CYS A 598 -6.99 -23.23 -4.48
CA CYS A 598 -8.25 -23.88 -4.84
C CYS A 598 -8.10 -24.79 -6.06
N ALA A 599 -7.29 -24.40 -7.06
CA ALA A 599 -7.00 -25.26 -8.20
C ALA A 599 -6.25 -26.52 -7.76
N VAL A 600 -5.27 -26.39 -6.85
CA VAL A 600 -4.56 -27.53 -6.26
C VAL A 600 -5.53 -28.46 -5.50
N ASP A 601 -6.40 -27.90 -4.65
CA ASP A 601 -7.44 -28.66 -3.94
C ASP A 601 -8.37 -29.42 -4.91
N ALA A 602 -8.83 -28.74 -5.97
CA ALA A 602 -9.70 -29.33 -6.99
C ALA A 602 -8.99 -30.44 -7.80
N THR A 603 -7.70 -30.29 -8.10
CA THR A 603 -6.93 -31.32 -8.82
C THR A 603 -6.64 -32.56 -7.97
N LEU A 604 -6.51 -32.39 -6.65
CA LEU A 604 -6.24 -33.50 -5.72
C LEU A 604 -7.53 -34.22 -5.30
N GLY A 605 -8.70 -33.58 -5.42
CA GLY A 605 -10.01 -34.22 -5.27
C GLY A 605 -10.34 -34.72 -3.87
N LEU A 606 -9.63 -34.27 -2.84
CA LEU A 606 -9.84 -34.66 -1.43
C LEU A 606 -11.01 -33.88 -0.79
N GLU A 607 -11.70 -34.51 0.16
CA GLU A 607 -12.81 -33.90 0.92
C GLU A 607 -12.29 -32.94 2.02
N THR A 608 -11.66 -31.83 1.60
CA THR A 608 -11.27 -30.77 2.53
C THR A 608 -12.51 -30.03 3.10
N PRO A 609 -12.42 -29.48 4.32
CA PRO A 609 -13.52 -28.71 4.90
C PRO A 609 -13.74 -27.43 4.11
N LYS A 610 -14.86 -27.39 3.38
CA LYS A 610 -15.28 -26.30 2.50
C LYS A 610 -16.29 -25.39 3.18
N LEU A 611 -16.43 -24.19 2.63
CA LEU A 611 -17.40 -23.22 3.12
C LEU A 611 -18.84 -23.70 2.92
N LEU A 612 -19.61 -23.78 4.00
CA LEU A 612 -21.05 -24.06 3.96
C LEU A 612 -21.81 -22.74 3.75
N VAL A 613 -22.16 -22.44 2.50
CA VAL A 613 -23.00 -21.29 2.16
C VAL A 613 -24.34 -21.78 1.64
N PRO A 614 -25.48 -21.36 2.24
CA PRO A 614 -26.79 -21.69 1.71
C PRO A 614 -26.99 -21.01 0.35
N SER A 615 -27.53 -21.74 -0.62
CA SER A 615 -27.81 -21.25 -1.97
C SER A 615 -29.07 -20.36 -2.05
N GLU A 616 -29.87 -20.30 -0.97
CA GLU A 616 -31.08 -19.49 -0.88
C GLU A 616 -30.92 -18.36 0.14
N LEU A 617 -31.49 -17.19 -0.16
CA LEU A 617 -31.56 -16.02 0.73
C LEU A 617 -32.57 -16.27 1.88
N LYS A 618 -32.24 -17.17 2.80
CA LYS A 618 -33.01 -17.48 4.00
C LYS A 618 -32.15 -17.29 5.25
N PRO A 619 -32.72 -16.84 6.38
CA PRO A 619 -32.00 -16.82 7.66
C PRO A 619 -31.39 -18.19 7.95
N THR A 620 -30.20 -18.20 8.56
CA THR A 620 -29.43 -19.45 8.79
C THR A 620 -30.22 -20.45 9.65
N ASN A 621 -31.04 -19.97 10.58
CA ASN A 621 -31.99 -20.78 11.34
C ASN A 621 -33.43 -20.61 10.78
N PRO A 622 -34.13 -21.69 10.38
CA PRO A 622 -35.50 -21.63 9.88
C PRO A 622 -36.53 -21.17 10.92
N ALA A 623 -36.20 -21.20 12.21
CA ALA A 623 -37.08 -20.75 13.30
C ALA A 623 -37.21 -19.21 13.39
N ARG A 624 -36.48 -18.45 12.56
CA ARG A 624 -36.30 -17.00 12.68
C ARG A 624 -36.81 -16.23 11.46
N GLY A 625 -37.42 -15.05 11.68
CA GLY A 625 -37.66 -14.03 10.66
C GLY A 625 -36.57 -12.94 10.57
N TRP A 626 -36.56 -12.15 9.50
CA TRP A 626 -35.57 -11.07 9.29
C TRP A 626 -35.69 -9.90 10.28
N ILE A 627 -36.88 -9.64 10.80
CA ILE A 627 -37.13 -8.56 11.76
C ILE A 627 -37.31 -9.17 13.16
N VAL A 628 -36.59 -8.65 14.13
CA VAL A 628 -36.71 -9.03 15.53
C VAL A 628 -37.79 -8.16 16.19
N LEU A 629 -38.79 -8.80 16.80
CA LEU A 629 -39.84 -8.11 17.54
C LEU A 629 -39.32 -7.71 18.93
N PRO A 630 -39.58 -6.48 19.42
CA PRO A 630 -39.01 -5.99 20.68
C PRO A 630 -39.63 -6.59 21.95
N PHE A 631 -40.84 -7.16 21.85
CA PHE A 631 -41.56 -7.80 22.94
C PHE A 631 -42.10 -9.16 22.47
N GLY A 632 -41.35 -10.23 22.71
CA GLY A 632 -41.81 -11.61 22.47
C GLY A 632 -41.85 -12.41 23.76
N ALA A 633 -40.76 -13.05 24.16
CA ALA A 633 -40.74 -13.97 25.32
C ALA A 633 -40.05 -13.41 26.58
N ASN A 634 -39.18 -12.40 26.44
CA ASN A 634 -38.41 -11.90 27.58
C ASN A 634 -39.22 -10.96 28.50
N PRO A 635 -38.97 -11.00 29.81
CA PRO A 635 -39.61 -10.09 30.76
C PRO A 635 -39.10 -8.65 30.59
N TRP A 636 -39.98 -7.68 30.86
CA TRP A 636 -39.73 -6.24 30.62
C TRP A 636 -38.48 -5.68 31.33
N TRP A 637 -38.09 -6.25 32.47
CA TRP A 637 -36.90 -5.81 33.23
C TRP A 637 -35.59 -6.06 32.49
N VAL A 638 -35.56 -6.97 31.51
CA VAL A 638 -34.40 -7.24 30.66
C VAL A 638 -34.00 -6.00 29.86
N CYS A 639 -34.97 -5.16 29.48
CA CYS A 639 -34.71 -3.87 28.84
C CYS A 639 -33.83 -2.96 29.71
N LEU A 640 -34.08 -2.89 31.02
CA LEU A 640 -33.26 -2.08 31.94
C LEU A 640 -31.90 -2.72 32.22
N VAL A 641 -31.87 -4.03 32.45
CA VAL A 641 -30.61 -4.77 32.73
C VAL A 641 -29.67 -4.73 31.53
N SER A 642 -30.20 -4.73 30.31
CA SER A 642 -29.41 -4.64 29.07
C SER A 642 -28.58 -3.36 28.92
N ALA A 643 -28.87 -2.31 29.71
CA ALA A 643 -28.07 -1.09 29.72
C ALA A 643 -26.64 -1.32 30.23
N VAL A 644 -26.42 -2.28 31.14
CA VAL A 644 -25.09 -2.56 31.70
C VAL A 644 -24.15 -3.16 30.64
N PRO A 645 -24.51 -4.27 29.95
CA PRO A 645 -23.74 -4.74 28.80
C PRO A 645 -23.63 -3.70 27.68
N ALA A 646 -24.65 -2.85 27.48
CA ALA A 646 -24.61 -1.82 26.46
C ALA A 646 -23.52 -0.76 26.69
N ILE A 647 -23.32 -0.29 27.93
CA ILE A 647 -22.24 0.68 28.26
C ILE A 647 -20.88 0.13 27.82
N LEU A 648 -20.62 -1.13 28.14
CA LEU A 648 -19.39 -1.83 27.80
C LEU A 648 -19.19 -1.94 26.28
N VAL A 649 -20.23 -2.32 25.55
CA VAL A 649 -20.20 -2.39 24.07
C VAL A 649 -20.03 -1.01 23.44
N THR A 650 -20.64 0.03 24.01
CA THR A 650 -20.44 1.42 23.56
C THR A 650 -18.98 1.83 23.72
N ILE A 651 -18.34 1.53 24.85
CA ILE A 651 -16.91 1.83 25.06
C ILE A 651 -16.07 1.08 24.02
N LEU A 652 -16.36 -0.20 23.78
CA LEU A 652 -15.66 -1.00 22.76
C LEU A 652 -15.76 -0.39 21.37
N ILE A 653 -16.98 -0.08 20.92
CA ILE A 653 -17.23 0.51 19.59
C ILE A 653 -16.59 1.89 19.48
N PHE A 654 -16.67 2.70 20.54
CA PHE A 654 -16.03 4.02 20.58
C PHE A 654 -14.51 3.92 20.41
N MET A 655 -13.86 3.00 21.14
CA MET A 655 -12.42 2.78 21.06
C MET A 655 -11.99 2.29 19.67
N ASP A 656 -12.63 1.24 19.16
CA ASP A 656 -12.29 0.68 17.84
C ASP A 656 -12.51 1.71 16.71
N GLN A 657 -13.61 2.46 16.75
CA GLN A 657 -13.93 3.47 15.74
C GLN A 657 -12.94 4.64 15.77
N GLN A 658 -12.65 5.19 16.95
CA GLN A 658 -11.80 6.38 17.07
C GLN A 658 -10.33 6.06 16.83
N ILE A 659 -9.81 4.93 17.34
CA ILE A 659 -8.43 4.50 17.08
C ILE A 659 -8.22 4.31 15.57
N THR A 660 -9.16 3.68 14.88
CA THR A 660 -9.09 3.51 13.42
C THR A 660 -9.08 4.85 12.69
N ALA A 661 -9.95 5.78 13.10
CA ALA A 661 -10.03 7.10 12.50
C ALA A 661 -8.73 7.91 12.69
N VAL A 662 -8.03 7.79 13.81
CA VAL A 662 -6.73 8.46 14.04
C VAL A 662 -5.63 7.87 13.18
N ILE A 663 -5.54 6.54 13.14
CA ILE A 663 -4.52 5.82 12.37
C ILE A 663 -4.63 6.21 10.89
N LEU A 664 -5.84 6.32 10.36
CA LEU A 664 -6.08 6.72 8.97
C LEU A 664 -5.77 8.21 8.73
N ASN A 665 -6.11 9.10 9.68
CA ASN A 665 -5.90 10.54 9.53
C ASN A 665 -4.49 11.02 9.90
N ARG A 666 -3.48 10.14 9.82
CA ARG A 666 -2.09 10.51 10.10
C ARG A 666 -1.56 11.53 9.09
N ARG A 667 -0.80 12.50 9.61
CA ARG A 667 -0.12 13.53 8.80
C ARG A 667 0.90 12.94 7.80
N GLU A 668 1.45 11.77 8.12
CA GLU A 668 2.37 11.03 7.24
C GLU A 668 1.74 10.73 5.86
N TYR A 669 0.42 10.56 5.81
CA TYR A 669 -0.32 10.25 4.59
C TYR A 669 -0.68 11.48 3.74
N LYS A 670 -0.38 12.70 4.21
CA LYS A 670 -0.62 13.97 3.49
C LYS A 670 -2.05 14.09 2.93
N LEU A 671 -3.06 13.70 3.72
CA LEU A 671 -4.48 13.84 3.37
C LEU A 671 -4.87 15.32 3.24
N GLN A 672 -5.74 15.64 2.29
CA GLN A 672 -6.12 17.02 1.95
C GLN A 672 -7.49 17.40 2.50
N LYS A 673 -8.42 16.43 2.55
CA LYS A 673 -9.80 16.59 3.00
C LYS A 673 -9.86 16.23 4.49
N GLY A 674 -9.78 17.24 5.37
CA GLY A 674 -9.65 17.08 6.84
C GLY A 674 -10.61 16.07 7.50
N ALA A 675 -10.29 15.64 8.72
CA ALA A 675 -10.95 14.52 9.41
C ALA A 675 -12.40 14.83 9.85
N GLY A 676 -13.20 13.78 10.08
CA GLY A 676 -14.60 13.88 10.55
C GLY A 676 -14.97 12.81 11.59
N PHE A 677 -14.41 12.94 12.79
CA PHE A 677 -14.51 11.93 13.86
C PHE A 677 -15.92 11.77 14.46
N HIS A 678 -16.66 12.88 14.60
CA HIS A 678 -18.00 12.85 15.21
C HIS A 678 -19.04 12.31 14.23
N LEU A 679 -18.87 12.65 12.94
CA LEU A 679 -19.75 12.19 11.87
C LEU A 679 -19.64 10.67 11.68
N ASP A 680 -18.42 10.12 11.74
CA ASP A 680 -18.18 8.68 11.67
C ASP A 680 -18.86 7.94 12.84
N LEU A 681 -18.71 8.45 14.06
CA LEU A 681 -19.31 7.84 15.26
C LEU A 681 -20.84 7.89 15.23
N LEU A 682 -21.42 9.00 14.76
CA LEU A 682 -22.88 9.12 14.60
C LEU A 682 -23.41 8.12 13.57
N CYS A 683 -22.73 7.98 12.43
CA CYS A 683 -23.13 7.06 11.38
C CYS A 683 -23.12 5.61 11.89
N VAL A 684 -22.07 5.20 12.60
CA VAL A 684 -22.01 3.86 13.22
C VAL A 684 -23.11 3.68 14.26
N SER A 685 -23.39 4.68 15.11
CA SER A 685 -24.44 4.61 16.13
C SER A 685 -25.83 4.43 15.52
N LEU A 686 -26.14 5.12 14.41
CA LEU A 686 -27.39 4.93 13.67
C LEU A 686 -27.47 3.56 13.00
N LEU A 687 -26.35 3.09 12.44
CA LEU A 687 -26.28 1.76 11.84
C LEU A 687 -26.52 0.64 12.87
N MET A 688 -26.12 0.83 14.13
CA MET A 688 -26.38 -0.13 15.21
C MET A 688 -27.87 -0.35 15.46
N VAL A 689 -28.72 0.68 15.29
CA VAL A 689 -30.18 0.52 15.41
C VAL A 689 -30.69 -0.44 14.34
N VAL A 690 -30.27 -0.22 13.09
CA VAL A 690 -30.76 -1.01 11.95
C VAL A 690 -30.25 -2.44 11.98
N THR A 691 -28.96 -2.64 12.28
CA THR A 691 -28.38 -3.99 12.38
C THR A 691 -28.94 -4.76 13.56
N SER A 692 -29.26 -4.10 14.68
CA SER A 692 -29.90 -4.76 15.82
C SER A 692 -31.37 -5.13 15.55
N ALA A 693 -32.13 -4.26 14.89
CA ALA A 693 -33.53 -4.54 14.53
C ALA A 693 -33.67 -5.69 13.52
N THR A 694 -32.71 -5.82 12.61
CA THR A 694 -32.64 -6.90 11.61
C THR A 694 -31.90 -8.15 12.13
N GLY A 695 -31.34 -8.08 13.34
CA GLY A 695 -30.47 -9.10 13.95
C GLY A 695 -29.28 -9.49 13.05
N LEU A 696 -28.72 -8.52 12.35
CA LEU A 696 -27.45 -8.61 11.65
C LEU A 696 -26.30 -8.36 12.65
N PRO A 697 -25.07 -8.81 12.34
CA PRO A 697 -23.92 -8.52 13.16
C PRO A 697 -23.70 -7.01 13.36
N TRP A 698 -23.09 -6.65 14.48
CA TRP A 698 -22.63 -5.28 14.70
C TRP A 698 -21.32 -5.06 13.94
N TYR A 699 -21.23 -3.94 13.23
CA TYR A 699 -20.09 -3.61 12.38
C TYR A 699 -19.36 -2.38 12.90
N VAL A 700 -18.03 -2.47 12.93
CA VAL A 700 -17.13 -1.38 13.33
C VAL A 700 -16.03 -1.25 12.28
N SER A 701 -15.28 -0.15 12.32
CA SER A 701 -14.18 0.09 11.40
C SER A 701 -13.06 -0.95 11.53
N ALA A 702 -12.74 -1.64 10.43
CA ALA A 702 -11.65 -2.60 10.37
C ALA A 702 -10.33 -1.90 10.05
N THR A 703 -9.44 -1.79 11.04
CA THR A 703 -8.14 -1.09 10.93
C THR A 703 -7.25 -1.60 9.79
N VAL A 704 -7.01 -2.91 9.74
CA VAL A 704 -6.08 -3.54 8.77
C VAL A 704 -6.59 -3.40 7.34
N ILE A 705 -7.88 -3.63 7.11
CA ILE A 705 -8.50 -3.54 5.78
C ILE A 705 -8.53 -2.07 5.32
N SER A 706 -8.83 -1.14 6.21
CA SER A 706 -8.85 0.30 5.90
C SER A 706 -7.44 0.84 5.57
N LEU A 707 -6.41 0.38 6.29
CA LEU A 707 -5.01 0.70 5.96
C LEU A 707 -4.59 0.14 4.60
N ALA A 708 -4.97 -1.10 4.29
CA ALA A 708 -4.71 -1.70 3.00
C ALA A 708 -5.41 -0.95 1.85
N HIS A 709 -6.65 -0.50 2.08
CA HIS A 709 -7.39 0.33 1.12
C HIS A 709 -6.69 1.66 0.87
N MET A 710 -6.27 2.32 1.95
CA MET A 710 -5.50 3.57 1.87
C MET A 710 -4.18 3.41 1.11
N GLU A 711 -3.43 2.34 1.38
CA GLU A 711 -2.15 2.07 0.71
C GLU A 711 -2.33 1.78 -0.78
N SER A 712 -3.41 1.11 -1.18
CA SER A 712 -3.73 0.87 -2.60
C SER A 712 -4.01 2.17 -3.38
N LEU A 713 -4.45 3.22 -2.67
CA LEU A 713 -4.77 4.55 -3.21
C LEU A 713 -3.61 5.56 -3.12
N ARG A 714 -2.42 5.10 -2.73
CA ARG A 714 -1.18 5.88 -2.70
C ARG A 714 -0.81 6.44 -4.08
N LYS A 715 -0.59 7.76 -4.15
CA LYS A 715 -0.03 8.45 -5.33
C LYS A 715 1.48 8.58 -5.18
N GLU A 716 2.20 7.94 -6.08
CA GLU A 716 3.64 8.09 -6.28
C GLU A 716 3.90 9.04 -7.45
N SER A 717 4.94 9.89 -7.37
CA SER A 717 5.29 10.82 -8.43
C SER A 717 5.69 10.07 -9.71
N THR A 718 5.08 10.45 -10.85
CA THR A 718 5.42 9.92 -12.17
C THR A 718 6.60 10.64 -12.82
N THR A 719 6.91 11.84 -12.35
CA THR A 719 7.98 12.72 -12.85
C THR A 719 9.12 12.80 -11.83
N SER A 720 9.77 11.68 -11.56
CA SER A 720 11.02 11.69 -10.80
C SER A 720 12.18 11.84 -11.77
N ALA A 721 13.09 12.76 -11.45
CA ALA A 721 14.36 12.83 -12.15
C ALA A 721 15.07 11.47 -12.03
N PRO A 722 15.81 11.02 -13.06
CA PRO A 722 16.54 9.76 -12.98
C PRO A 722 17.43 9.75 -11.72
N GLY A 723 17.24 8.73 -10.88
CA GLY A 723 18.03 8.51 -9.65
C GLY A 723 17.32 8.88 -8.36
N GLU A 724 16.20 9.59 -8.45
CA GLU A 724 15.36 9.91 -7.30
C GLU A 724 14.28 8.83 -7.13
N HIS A 725 14.10 8.35 -5.90
CA HIS A 725 12.97 7.48 -5.60
C HIS A 725 11.66 8.25 -5.81
N PRO A 726 10.57 7.59 -6.24
CA PRO A 726 9.28 8.25 -6.42
C PRO A 726 8.84 8.90 -5.10
N GLU A 727 8.59 10.20 -5.15
CA GLU A 727 8.10 10.94 -4.00
C GLU A 727 6.65 10.57 -3.73
N PHE A 728 6.33 10.43 -2.45
CA PHE A 728 4.95 10.25 -2.00
C PHE A 728 4.22 11.60 -2.01
N LEU A 729 3.33 11.76 -2.98
CA LEU A 729 2.55 13.00 -3.20
C LEU A 729 1.32 13.08 -2.28
N GLY A 730 0.80 11.94 -1.83
CA GLY A 730 -0.39 11.83 -0.97
C GLY A 730 -1.29 10.67 -1.38
N ILE A 731 -2.52 10.66 -0.87
CA ILE A 731 -3.50 9.59 -1.12
C ILE A 731 -4.71 10.15 -1.88
N ARG A 732 -5.33 9.33 -2.74
CA ARG A 732 -6.62 9.68 -3.37
C ARG A 732 -7.75 9.49 -2.36
N GLU A 733 -8.39 10.59 -1.99
CA GLU A 733 -9.57 10.58 -1.13
C GLU A 733 -10.83 10.54 -1.99
N GLN A 734 -11.61 9.48 -1.85
CA GLN A 734 -12.80 9.19 -2.67
C GLN A 734 -13.79 8.32 -1.89
N ARG A 735 -15.07 8.37 -2.29
CA ARG A 735 -16.16 7.56 -1.71
C ARG A 735 -16.49 6.33 -2.55
N LEU A 736 -16.27 6.43 -3.87
CA LEU A 736 -16.79 5.46 -4.83
C LEU A 736 -16.20 4.05 -4.63
N THR A 737 -14.91 3.91 -4.31
CA THR A 737 -14.32 2.57 -4.19
C THR A 737 -14.87 1.77 -3.03
N GLY A 738 -15.03 2.38 -1.86
CA GLY A 738 -15.68 1.74 -0.72
C GLY A 738 -17.12 1.35 -1.07
N LEU A 739 -17.87 2.27 -1.68
CA LEU A 739 -19.25 2.01 -2.12
C LEU A 739 -19.33 0.85 -3.13
N THR A 740 -18.47 0.84 -4.15
CA THR A 740 -18.43 -0.23 -5.15
C THR A 740 -18.06 -1.57 -4.52
N VAL A 741 -17.12 -1.58 -3.55
CA VAL A 741 -16.79 -2.80 -2.80
C VAL A 741 -18.02 -3.36 -2.07
N PHE A 742 -18.76 -2.52 -1.34
CA PHE A 742 -19.93 -2.99 -0.58
C PHE A 742 -21.11 -3.39 -1.47
N ILE A 743 -21.30 -2.73 -2.61
CA ILE A 743 -22.26 -3.17 -3.63
C ILE A 743 -21.84 -4.54 -4.19
N LEU A 744 -20.57 -4.72 -4.51
CA LEU A 744 -20.05 -5.99 -5.02
C LEU A 744 -20.14 -7.11 -3.98
N MET A 745 -19.98 -6.79 -2.68
CA MET A 745 -20.27 -7.71 -1.56
C MET A 745 -21.73 -8.16 -1.57
N GLY A 746 -22.69 -7.24 -1.78
CA GLY A 746 -24.11 -7.61 -1.89
C GLY A 746 -24.38 -8.52 -3.08
N VAL A 747 -23.79 -8.22 -4.24
CA VAL A 747 -23.90 -9.06 -5.45
C VAL A 747 -23.24 -10.43 -5.27
N SER A 748 -22.18 -10.51 -4.47
CA SER A 748 -21.43 -11.76 -4.23
C SER A 748 -22.26 -12.86 -3.57
N VAL A 749 -23.37 -12.51 -2.92
CA VAL A 749 -24.31 -13.50 -2.37
C VAL A 749 -24.90 -14.39 -3.48
N PHE A 750 -25.10 -13.85 -4.70
CA PHE A 750 -25.51 -14.63 -5.86
C PHE A 750 -24.39 -15.51 -6.43
N MET A 751 -23.13 -15.26 -6.06
CA MET A 751 -21.98 -16.10 -6.41
C MET A 751 -21.70 -17.22 -5.39
N ALA A 752 -22.63 -17.49 -4.46
CA ALA A 752 -22.54 -18.58 -3.49
C ALA A 752 -22.07 -19.94 -4.06
N PRO A 753 -22.46 -20.37 -5.28
CA PRO A 753 -21.96 -21.63 -5.86
C PRO A 753 -20.44 -21.66 -6.03
N VAL A 754 -19.81 -20.52 -6.34
CA VAL A 754 -18.35 -20.41 -6.51
C VAL A 754 -17.65 -20.41 -5.15
N LEU A 755 -18.25 -19.75 -4.14
CA LEU A 755 -17.68 -19.67 -2.78
C LEU A 755 -17.63 -21.02 -2.06
N LYS A 756 -18.56 -21.94 -2.38
CA LYS A 756 -18.58 -23.31 -1.82
C LYS A 756 -17.31 -24.10 -2.15
N HIS A 757 -16.60 -23.75 -3.22
CA HIS A 757 -15.37 -24.46 -3.61
C HIS A 757 -14.12 -24.00 -2.85
N ILE A 758 -14.19 -22.95 -2.03
CA ILE A 758 -13.03 -22.44 -1.31
C ILE A 758 -12.82 -23.25 -0.02
N PRO A 759 -11.65 -23.91 0.16
CA PRO A 759 -11.35 -24.67 1.37
C PRO A 759 -10.96 -23.72 2.52
N MET A 760 -11.42 -24.02 3.74
CA MET A 760 -11.12 -23.23 4.95
C MET A 760 -9.61 -23.05 5.21
N PRO A 761 -8.74 -24.08 5.05
CA PRO A 761 -7.28 -23.94 5.22
C PRO A 761 -6.62 -22.82 4.41
N VAL A 762 -7.10 -22.57 3.19
CA VAL A 762 -6.59 -21.50 2.31
C VAL A 762 -6.89 -20.13 2.91
N LEU A 763 -8.09 -19.94 3.47
CA LEU A 763 -8.49 -18.70 4.13
C LEU A 763 -7.64 -18.43 5.38
N TYR A 764 -7.33 -19.47 6.15
CA TYR A 764 -6.41 -19.36 7.29
C TYR A 764 -4.99 -18.93 6.85
N GLY A 765 -4.52 -19.40 5.69
CA GLY A 765 -3.23 -18.98 5.12
C GLY A 765 -3.21 -17.50 4.72
N VAL A 766 -4.31 -17.01 4.16
CA VAL A 766 -4.50 -15.58 3.86
C VAL A 766 -4.55 -14.73 5.14
N PHE A 767 -5.20 -15.24 6.19
CA PHE A 767 -5.24 -14.60 7.50
C PHE A 767 -3.87 -14.44 8.14
N LEU A 768 -3.06 -15.49 8.10
CA LEU A 768 -1.67 -15.43 8.55
C LEU A 768 -0.89 -14.36 7.77
N HIS A 769 -1.07 -14.30 6.45
CA HIS A 769 -0.43 -13.28 5.62
C HIS A 769 -0.88 -11.86 5.99
N MET A 770 -2.18 -11.61 6.20
CA MET A 770 -2.67 -10.29 6.62
C MET A 770 -2.11 -9.86 7.96
N GLY A 771 -2.04 -10.77 8.95
CA GLY A 771 -1.44 -10.48 10.25
C GLY A 771 0.05 -10.14 10.16
N VAL A 772 0.83 -10.90 9.37
CA VAL A 772 2.26 -10.65 9.18
C VAL A 772 2.52 -9.36 8.39
N ALA A 773 1.73 -9.09 7.36
CA ALA A 773 1.83 -7.85 6.58
C ALA A 773 1.53 -6.61 7.43
N ALA A 774 0.53 -6.69 8.31
CA ALA A 774 0.19 -5.63 9.26
C ALA A 774 1.31 -5.40 10.29
N LEU A 775 1.94 -6.46 10.84
CA LEU A 775 3.10 -6.26 11.72
C LEU A 775 4.27 -5.56 11.02
N ASN A 776 4.53 -5.88 9.75
CA ASN A 776 5.66 -5.31 9.01
C ASN A 776 5.50 -3.81 8.70
N SER A 777 4.29 -3.25 8.77
CA SER A 777 4.05 -1.83 8.48
C SER A 777 4.20 -0.91 9.71
N ILE A 778 4.36 -1.48 10.91
CA ILE A 778 4.43 -0.74 12.18
C ILE A 778 5.89 -0.46 12.57
N GLN A 779 6.20 0.76 13.01
CA GLN A 779 7.54 1.11 13.47
C GLN A 779 8.00 0.33 14.70
N LEU A 780 7.06 -0.15 15.54
CA LEU A 780 7.37 -1.06 16.64
C LEU A 780 8.15 -2.28 16.14
N THR A 781 7.74 -2.91 15.04
CA THR A 781 8.41 -4.09 14.49
C THR A 781 9.82 -3.76 14.01
N ASP A 782 10.04 -2.60 13.38
CA ASP A 782 11.38 -2.15 13.00
C ASP A 782 12.25 -1.91 14.24
N ARG A 783 11.69 -1.36 15.31
CA ARG A 783 12.39 -1.15 16.58
C ARG A 783 12.66 -2.45 17.33
N VAL A 784 11.79 -3.45 17.21
CA VAL A 784 12.02 -4.81 17.72
C VAL A 784 13.12 -5.50 16.92
N ARG A 785 13.13 -5.37 15.59
CA ARG A 785 14.24 -5.86 14.75
C ARG A 785 15.57 -5.20 15.11
N LEU A 786 15.55 -3.91 15.45
CA LEU A 786 16.73 -3.18 15.93
C LEU A 786 17.30 -3.74 17.25
N LEU A 787 16.49 -4.37 18.12
CA LEU A 787 17.01 -5.04 19.33
C LEU A 787 17.88 -6.26 18.98
N LEU A 788 17.52 -6.97 17.92
CA LEU A 788 18.24 -8.17 17.45
C LEU A 788 19.35 -7.85 16.45
N MET A 789 19.41 -6.60 15.98
CA MET A 789 20.36 -6.18 14.96
C MET A 789 21.67 -5.68 15.59
N PRO A 790 22.85 -6.17 15.16
CA PRO A 790 24.12 -5.66 15.64
C PRO A 790 24.31 -4.20 15.17
N ALA A 791 24.93 -3.37 16.03
CA ALA A 791 25.12 -1.93 15.78
C ALA A 791 25.78 -1.61 14.42
N LYS A 792 26.60 -2.52 13.88
CA LYS A 792 27.29 -2.37 12.60
C LYS A 792 26.34 -2.36 11.38
N HIS A 793 25.22 -3.06 11.44
CA HIS A 793 24.30 -3.21 10.30
C HIS A 793 23.10 -2.26 10.38
N GLN A 794 23.11 -1.31 11.32
CA GLN A 794 21.95 -0.52 11.64
C GLN A 794 21.50 0.40 10.48
N PRO A 795 20.19 0.46 10.15
CA PRO A 795 19.68 1.33 9.10
C PRO A 795 19.78 2.81 9.49
N ASN A 796 19.93 3.67 8.48
CA ASN A 796 20.00 5.13 8.62
C ASN A 796 18.63 5.75 8.91
N LEU A 797 18.06 5.52 10.10
CA LEU A 797 16.80 6.15 10.52
C LEU A 797 17.05 7.51 11.18
N ALA A 798 16.20 8.49 10.90
CA ALA A 798 16.38 9.88 11.36
C ALA A 798 16.41 10.02 12.89
N TYR A 799 15.65 9.20 13.62
CA TYR A 799 15.59 9.25 15.08
C TYR A 799 16.83 8.64 15.76
N LEU A 800 17.53 7.70 15.10
CA LEU A 800 18.77 7.11 15.62
C LEU A 800 19.93 8.12 15.63
N ARG A 801 19.84 9.19 14.85
CA ARG A 801 20.83 10.28 14.85
C ARG A 801 20.72 11.22 16.05
N HIS A 802 19.53 11.33 16.64
CA HIS A 802 19.23 12.31 17.69
C HIS A 802 19.15 11.68 19.09
N VAL A 803 18.86 10.38 19.17
CA VAL A 803 18.59 9.69 20.44
C VAL A 803 19.56 8.52 20.62
N PRO A 804 20.22 8.38 21.78
CA PRO A 804 21.09 7.25 22.04
C PRO A 804 20.32 5.92 22.07
N LEU A 805 20.93 4.88 21.50
CA LEU A 805 20.40 3.51 21.37
C LEU A 805 19.79 2.95 22.66
N ARG A 806 20.44 3.16 23.81
CA ARG A 806 19.96 2.65 25.11
C ARG A 806 18.55 3.15 25.45
N ARG A 807 18.23 4.40 25.14
CA ARG A 807 16.89 4.96 25.38
C ARG A 807 15.86 4.39 24.42
N VAL A 808 16.25 4.15 23.17
CA VAL A 808 15.39 3.49 22.17
C VAL A 808 15.04 2.07 22.64
N HIS A 809 16.03 1.30 23.09
CA HIS A 809 15.83 -0.05 23.61
C HIS A 809 14.94 -0.06 24.87
N LEU A 810 15.21 0.83 25.84
CA LEU A 810 14.37 0.95 27.04
C LEU A 810 12.91 1.26 26.67
N PHE A 811 12.68 2.21 25.77
CA PHE A 811 11.35 2.56 25.30
C PHE A 811 10.64 1.37 24.63
N THR A 812 11.35 0.60 23.81
CA THR A 812 10.79 -0.60 23.16
C THR A 812 10.46 -1.71 24.16
N VAL A 813 11.29 -1.90 25.18
CA VAL A 813 11.05 -2.91 26.23
C VAL A 813 9.80 -2.56 27.02
N ILE A 814 9.63 -1.28 27.41
CA ILE A 814 8.40 -0.81 28.07
C ILE A 814 7.18 -1.08 27.19
N GLN A 815 7.26 -0.76 25.88
CA GLN A 815 6.16 -1.00 24.95
C GLN A 815 5.81 -2.49 24.81
N LEU A 816 6.82 -3.37 24.74
CA LEU A 816 6.62 -4.82 24.70
C LEU A 816 6.04 -5.37 26.00
N LEU A 817 6.43 -4.83 27.16
CA LEU A 817 5.87 -5.20 28.45
C LEU A 817 4.37 -4.86 28.53
N CYS A 818 3.98 -3.66 28.09
CA CYS A 818 2.57 -3.28 28.01
C CYS A 818 1.81 -4.20 27.04
N LEU A 819 2.39 -4.53 25.89
CA LEU A 819 1.78 -5.45 24.92
C LEU A 819 1.59 -6.86 25.51
N ALA A 820 2.58 -7.37 26.26
CA ALA A 820 2.50 -8.66 26.93
C ALA A 820 1.42 -8.66 28.03
N LEU A 821 1.30 -7.58 28.80
CA LEU A 821 0.24 -7.42 29.80
C LEU A 821 -1.15 -7.45 29.14
N LEU A 822 -1.33 -6.71 28.04
CA LEU A 822 -2.58 -6.73 27.27
C LEU A 822 -2.89 -8.13 26.71
N TRP A 823 -1.86 -8.87 26.27
CA TRP A 823 -2.02 -10.24 25.79
C TRP A 823 -2.51 -11.21 26.87
N VAL A 824 -1.90 -11.15 28.06
CA VAL A 824 -2.28 -12.00 29.22
C VAL A 824 -3.71 -11.67 29.65
N LEU A 825 -4.07 -10.39 29.73
CA LEU A 825 -5.43 -10.02 30.13
C LEU A 825 -6.46 -10.47 29.08
N LYS A 826 -6.11 -10.39 27.79
CA LYS A 826 -6.92 -10.90 26.68
C LYS A 826 -7.14 -12.42 26.73
N SER A 827 -6.28 -13.21 27.37
CA SER A 827 -6.51 -14.66 27.51
C SER A 827 -7.46 -15.01 28.67
N THR A 828 -7.77 -14.06 29.56
CA THR A 828 -8.71 -14.25 30.68
C THR A 828 -10.13 -13.79 30.34
N MET A 829 -11.10 -14.10 31.20
CA MET A 829 -12.48 -13.59 31.11
C MET A 829 -12.56 -12.07 31.23
N ALA A 830 -11.49 -11.39 31.70
CA ALA A 830 -11.39 -9.93 31.71
C ALA A 830 -11.15 -9.33 30.31
N ALA A 831 -11.03 -10.14 29.25
CA ALA A 831 -10.95 -9.69 27.86
C ALA A 831 -12.11 -8.76 27.45
N ILE A 832 -13.21 -8.80 28.19
CA ILE A 832 -14.37 -7.94 28.02
C ILE A 832 -14.03 -6.46 28.31
N ILE A 833 -13.20 -6.19 29.32
CA ILE A 833 -12.78 -4.84 29.76
C ILE A 833 -11.60 -4.33 28.91
N PHE A 834 -11.16 -5.12 27.93
CA PHE A 834 -10.01 -4.82 27.07
C PHE A 834 -9.94 -3.36 26.56
N PRO A 835 -11.03 -2.71 26.13
CA PRO A 835 -10.98 -1.33 25.64
C PRO A 835 -10.70 -0.27 26.71
N VAL A 836 -11.00 -0.54 27.97
CA VAL A 836 -10.74 0.39 29.10
C VAL A 836 -9.26 0.37 29.49
N MET A 837 -8.55 -0.71 29.16
CA MET A 837 -7.15 -0.90 29.54
C MET A 837 -6.16 -0.39 28.49
N VAL A 838 -6.64 -0.15 27.27
CA VAL A 838 -5.89 0.45 26.14
C VAL A 838 -5.89 1.96 26.31
#